data_AF-A0A6V7WAZ4-F1
#
_entry.id   AF-A0A6V7WAZ4-F1
#
_cell.length_a   1.000
_cell.length_b   1.000
_cell.length_c   1.000
_cell.angle_alpha   90.00
_cell.angle_beta   90.00
_cell.angle_gamma   90.00
#
_symmetry.space_group_name_H-M   'P 1'
#
loop_
_entity.id
_entity.type
_entity.pdbx_description
1 polymer ?
#
loop_
_entity_poly.entity_id
_entity_poly.type
_entity_poly.pdbx_seq_one_letter_code
_entity_poly.pdbx_strand_id
1 'polypeptide(L)'
;MNFLSILLTNLQKEYEIRLKFVDLIGIKGVLEFYELSKIKFDPKDFGLDEEEIMKIEDLKKNDDEVDKKVNKKEEDEKKESIKGKAKILEKSKLLVHEEKTKRGRNLKNEIKINKSKKSGEDREEKEENKEEGEKNKENQKDKQENREKEEEEQQTQNIQEGEHLEETKIIDKYGKRPMEELDEEEENTQENTDIPSSNPSSSSPPSKIILPIYFLKNDYLNNFFKELKNKNQNEGNNCLLDVGILINEIGRKMRPIKNYKIIKGWPNYKLINYLKNKWEFMLNGVFLEEINNCEKLKNKLEVFLKELIEWENDRIENNSLQLILGEKEITKQKNNLNKAAISEVKLMLSKWYEKSKLLISGSYLLKANTPDSDFDCLVVVPNNGYINYYFYGNSECNLKEKNCFDRSLFCIFCLHSRTNFIAKIEGRIPLIKINFMEAEFDLLLVSLPKNSFNKLIAFNEPKIEKVDEAIATYILERIGGIEAKNNGQLWPLSGYRANLRLYESTVNSRKTFTMLLQTIKFWTKNHYIYGSKFGFLNGSAIAILTCKIILDFPANSVPFLLKKFFDIYSKWEWPKPVEIVELANKKYNEIRLVLDWFGTKEVYHRHLNQFHVDLYPWLLEHSKLQWVVLNPGFPTQNTTFNVNKSTAEILKLEFLEATEKLIELETIHTKMSPSVAKTFWENWLKGKDFTKKVRIF
;
A
#
# COMPACT_ATOMS: atom_id res chain seq x y z
N MET A 1 -26.71 -8.30 22.66
CA MET A 1 -27.66 -9.27 23.24
C MET A 1 -27.09 -9.99 24.46
N ASN A 2 -26.23 -11.02 24.35
CA ASN A 2 -25.77 -11.79 25.52
C ASN A 2 -25.17 -10.93 26.65
N PHE A 3 -24.35 -9.92 26.32
CA PHE A 3 -23.79 -8.99 27.31
C PHE A 3 -24.88 -8.18 28.06
N LEU A 4 -25.90 -7.68 27.34
CA LEU A 4 -27.05 -7.00 27.97
C LEU A 4 -27.79 -7.93 28.93
N SER A 5 -28.04 -9.19 28.53
CA SER A 5 -28.75 -10.17 29.35
C SER A 5 -28.00 -10.49 30.65
N ILE A 6 -26.66 -10.59 30.60
CA ILE A 6 -25.84 -10.82 31.80
C ILE A 6 -25.85 -9.58 32.70
N LEU A 7 -25.70 -8.39 32.13
CA LEU A 7 -25.71 -7.13 32.87
C LEU A 7 -27.06 -6.89 33.58
N LEU A 8 -28.18 -7.13 32.88
CA LEU A 8 -29.53 -7.08 33.45
C LEU A 8 -29.74 -8.07 34.60
N THR A 9 -29.24 -9.30 34.44
CA THR A 9 -29.33 -10.33 35.48
C THR A 9 -28.58 -9.93 36.76
N ASN A 10 -27.49 -9.19 36.64
CA ASN A 10 -26.72 -8.69 37.79
C ASN A 10 -27.36 -7.44 38.40
N LEU A 11 -27.83 -6.49 37.58
CA LEU A 11 -28.57 -5.30 38.05
C LEU A 11 -29.82 -5.67 38.86
N GLN A 12 -30.55 -6.71 38.46
CA GLN A 12 -31.74 -7.17 39.19
C GLN A 12 -31.43 -7.80 40.56
N LYS A 13 -30.22 -8.33 40.78
CA LYS A 13 -29.89 -9.11 41.98
C LYS A 13 -29.32 -8.30 43.13
N GLU A 14 -28.58 -7.22 42.86
CA GLU A 14 -27.86 -6.48 43.90
C GLU A 14 -28.17 -4.97 43.85
N TYR A 15 -28.63 -4.42 44.97
CA TYR A 15 -28.99 -3.02 45.11
C TYR A 15 -27.78 -2.08 45.00
N GLU A 16 -26.63 -2.44 45.59
CA GLU A 16 -25.40 -1.63 45.50
C GLU A 16 -24.86 -1.50 44.06
N ILE A 17 -25.07 -2.51 43.22
CA ILE A 17 -24.67 -2.47 41.80
C ILE A 17 -25.55 -1.47 41.03
N ARG A 18 -26.84 -1.35 41.38
CA ARG A 18 -27.76 -0.39 40.76
C ARG A 18 -27.39 1.05 41.07
N LEU A 19 -27.03 1.38 42.31
CA LEU A 19 -26.58 2.72 42.69
C LEU A 19 -25.30 3.11 41.92
N LYS A 20 -24.27 2.24 41.95
CA LYS A 20 -23.02 2.46 41.20
C LYS A 20 -23.22 2.55 39.69
N PHE A 21 -24.28 1.94 39.15
CA PHE A 21 -24.64 2.04 37.74
C PHE A 21 -25.22 3.43 37.40
N VAL A 22 -26.08 3.98 38.26
CA VAL A 22 -26.58 5.37 38.13
C VAL A 22 -25.42 6.36 38.21
N ASP A 23 -24.51 6.21 39.18
CA ASP A 23 -23.32 7.06 39.33
C ASP A 23 -22.44 7.08 38.07
N LEU A 24 -22.31 5.91 37.40
CA LEU A 24 -21.38 5.73 36.28
C LEU A 24 -21.88 6.35 34.97
N ILE A 25 -23.17 6.22 34.66
CA ILE A 25 -23.74 6.65 33.35
C ILE A 25 -24.75 7.80 33.47
N GLY A 26 -25.07 8.22 34.69
CA GLY A 26 -26.08 9.22 34.98
C GLY A 26 -27.51 8.74 34.70
N ILE A 27 -28.48 9.41 35.34
CA ILE A 27 -29.91 9.10 35.21
C ILE A 27 -30.36 9.01 33.74
N LYS A 28 -29.90 9.93 32.87
CA LYS A 28 -30.24 9.89 31.43
C LYS A 28 -29.71 8.63 30.73
N GLY A 29 -28.48 8.19 31.03
CA GLY A 29 -27.93 6.96 30.49
C GLY A 29 -28.67 5.71 30.96
N VAL A 30 -29.19 5.72 32.19
CA VAL A 30 -30.03 4.61 32.70
C VAL A 30 -31.36 4.53 31.93
N LEU A 31 -31.99 5.66 31.63
CA LEU A 31 -33.23 5.69 30.82
C LEU A 31 -33.01 5.14 29.41
N GLU A 32 -31.98 5.63 28.69
CA GLU A 32 -31.62 5.15 27.35
C GLU A 32 -31.28 3.65 27.37
N PHE A 33 -30.56 3.16 28.39
CA PHE A 33 -30.27 1.74 28.58
C PHE A 33 -31.55 0.89 28.71
N TYR A 34 -32.53 1.35 29.50
CA TYR A 34 -33.77 0.62 29.70
C TYR A 34 -34.66 0.62 28.44
N GLU A 35 -34.74 1.72 27.70
CA GLU A 35 -35.45 1.78 26.41
C GLU A 35 -34.85 0.82 25.37
N LEU A 36 -33.52 0.81 25.23
CA LEU A 36 -32.80 -0.13 24.36
C LEU A 36 -32.99 -1.60 24.79
N SER A 37 -33.16 -1.84 26.10
CA SER A 37 -33.43 -3.18 26.65
C SER A 37 -34.89 -3.65 26.49
N LYS A 38 -35.83 -2.72 26.22
CA LYS A 38 -37.29 -2.92 26.23
C LYS A 38 -37.87 -3.42 27.56
N ILE A 39 -37.19 -3.17 28.68
CA ILE A 39 -37.65 -3.51 30.02
C ILE A 39 -38.24 -2.26 30.68
N LYS A 40 -39.30 -2.42 31.48
CA LYS A 40 -39.92 -1.30 32.19
C LYS A 40 -38.97 -0.79 33.28
N PHE A 41 -38.58 0.47 33.19
CA PHE A 41 -37.85 1.18 34.23
C PHE A 41 -38.79 1.53 35.39
N ASP A 42 -38.40 1.21 36.62
CA ASP A 42 -39.01 1.71 37.86
C ASP A 42 -37.96 2.58 38.58
N PRO A 43 -38.20 3.88 38.80
CA PRO A 43 -37.21 4.74 39.46
C PRO A 43 -36.87 4.31 40.90
N LYS A 44 -37.82 3.68 41.62
CA LYS A 44 -37.63 3.30 43.03
C LYS A 44 -36.65 2.14 43.20
N ASP A 45 -36.51 1.31 42.17
CA ASP A 45 -35.52 0.23 42.11
C ASP A 45 -34.06 0.74 42.14
N PHE A 46 -33.84 2.04 41.92
CA PHE A 46 -32.53 2.69 41.82
C PHE A 46 -32.24 3.67 42.95
N GLY A 47 -33.08 3.73 43.99
CA GLY A 47 -32.86 4.59 45.16
C GLY A 47 -32.94 6.10 44.89
N LEU A 48 -33.48 6.48 43.73
CA LEU A 48 -33.67 7.88 43.32
C LEU A 48 -34.68 8.58 44.22
N ASP A 49 -34.42 9.85 44.55
CA ASP A 49 -35.33 10.64 45.37
C ASP A 49 -36.52 11.23 44.57
N GLU A 50 -37.53 11.77 45.26
CA GLU A 50 -38.73 12.31 44.59
C GLU A 50 -38.42 13.52 43.68
N GLU A 51 -37.34 14.26 43.94
CA GLU A 51 -36.93 15.41 43.13
C GLU A 51 -36.21 14.97 41.84
N GLU A 52 -35.42 13.89 41.91
CA GLU A 52 -34.83 13.22 40.76
C GLU A 52 -35.89 12.53 39.88
N ILE A 53 -36.90 11.91 40.49
CA ILE A 53 -38.02 11.28 39.78
C ILE A 53 -38.82 12.32 38.98
N MET A 54 -39.13 13.49 39.55
CA MET A 54 -39.80 14.57 38.80
C MET A 54 -38.99 15.05 37.61
N LYS A 55 -37.66 15.20 37.75
CA LYS A 55 -36.76 15.59 36.64
C LYS A 55 -36.80 14.58 35.49
N ILE A 56 -36.95 13.28 35.78
CA ILE A 56 -37.11 12.21 34.77
C ILE A 56 -38.44 12.34 34.01
N GLU A 57 -39.55 12.59 34.72
CA GLU A 57 -40.87 12.70 34.09
C GLU A 57 -40.97 13.94 33.18
N ASP A 58 -40.37 15.05 33.56
CA ASP A 58 -40.34 16.26 32.72
C ASP A 58 -39.40 16.12 31.52
N LEU A 59 -38.30 15.37 31.62
CA LEU A 59 -37.49 15.02 30.44
C LEU A 59 -38.31 14.24 29.40
N LYS A 60 -39.08 13.22 29.84
CA LYS A 60 -39.91 12.42 28.92
C LYS A 60 -41.02 13.21 28.23
N LYS A 61 -41.68 14.16 28.94
CA LYS A 61 -42.70 15.03 28.34
C LYS A 61 -42.14 15.91 27.22
N ASN A 62 -40.89 16.36 27.33
CA ASN A 62 -40.25 17.20 26.32
C ASN A 62 -39.94 16.41 25.03
N ASP A 63 -39.47 15.18 25.13
CA ASP A 63 -39.19 14.34 23.95
C ASP A 63 -40.50 13.95 23.20
N ASP A 64 -41.58 13.63 23.94
CA ASP A 64 -42.93 13.37 23.38
C ASP A 64 -43.53 14.56 22.58
N GLU A 65 -43.14 15.80 22.89
CA GLU A 65 -43.54 16.99 22.12
C GLU A 65 -42.71 17.19 20.84
N VAL A 66 -41.44 16.78 20.85
CA VAL A 66 -40.55 16.86 19.69
C VAL A 66 -40.99 15.86 18.63
N ASP A 67 -41.27 14.61 19.00
CA ASP A 67 -41.69 13.56 18.07
C ASP A 67 -43.04 13.86 17.40
N LYS A 68 -43.97 14.52 18.09
CA LYS A 68 -45.24 15.00 17.49
C LYS A 68 -45.03 16.09 16.44
N LYS A 69 -43.99 16.93 16.58
CA LYS A 69 -43.62 17.96 15.59
C LYS A 69 -42.88 17.37 14.39
N VAL A 70 -42.06 16.35 14.58
CA VAL A 70 -41.34 15.64 13.50
C VAL A 70 -42.30 14.83 12.63
N ASN A 71 -43.15 13.98 13.23
CA ASN A 71 -44.08 13.11 12.48
C ASN A 71 -45.06 13.90 11.60
N LYS A 72 -45.55 15.06 12.07
CA LYS A 72 -46.45 15.92 11.29
C LYS A 72 -45.78 16.51 10.04
N LYS A 73 -44.47 16.74 10.09
CA LYS A 73 -43.67 17.25 8.96
C LYS A 73 -43.44 16.17 7.91
N GLU A 74 -43.17 14.94 8.33
CA GLU A 74 -43.01 13.80 7.41
C GLU A 74 -44.31 13.43 6.65
N GLU A 75 -45.48 13.54 7.29
CA GLU A 75 -46.74 13.25 6.62
C GLU A 75 -47.02 14.21 5.45
N ASP A 76 -46.69 15.48 5.60
CA ASP A 76 -46.95 16.49 4.58
C ASP A 76 -45.96 16.38 3.41
N GLU A 77 -44.67 16.09 3.68
CA GLU A 77 -43.69 15.76 2.64
C GLU A 77 -44.04 14.45 1.88
N LYS A 78 -44.57 13.43 2.57
CA LYS A 78 -45.08 12.20 1.94
C LYS A 78 -46.28 12.49 1.01
N LYS A 79 -47.20 13.37 1.39
CA LYS A 79 -48.35 13.78 0.55
C LYS A 79 -47.93 14.51 -0.73
N GLU A 80 -46.89 15.36 -0.68
CA GLU A 80 -46.34 16.00 -1.88
C GLU A 80 -45.60 15.00 -2.79
N SER A 81 -44.79 14.10 -2.21
CA SER A 81 -44.08 13.06 -2.96
C SER A 81 -45.03 12.14 -3.76
N ILE A 82 -46.16 11.77 -3.17
CA ILE A 82 -47.18 10.93 -3.82
C ILE A 82 -47.86 11.69 -4.98
N LYS A 83 -48.20 12.98 -4.81
CA LYS A 83 -48.72 13.83 -5.90
C LYS A 83 -47.72 13.99 -7.06
N GLY A 84 -46.43 14.11 -6.75
CA GLY A 84 -45.36 14.16 -7.76
C GLY A 84 -45.27 12.85 -8.57
N LYS A 85 -45.25 11.70 -7.89
CA LYS A 85 -45.17 10.37 -8.53
C LYS A 85 -46.39 10.06 -9.41
N ALA A 86 -47.59 10.47 -9.01
CA ALA A 86 -48.80 10.31 -9.82
C ALA A 86 -48.70 11.05 -11.17
N LYS A 87 -48.27 12.33 -11.18
CA LYS A 87 -48.07 13.12 -12.41
C LYS A 87 -47.02 12.52 -13.35
N ILE A 88 -45.96 11.91 -12.81
CA ILE A 88 -44.91 11.27 -13.62
C ILE A 88 -45.44 9.99 -14.29
N LEU A 89 -46.19 9.17 -13.54
CA LEU A 89 -46.79 7.93 -14.05
C LEU A 89 -47.84 8.18 -15.15
N GLU A 90 -48.57 9.29 -15.06
CA GLU A 90 -49.55 9.70 -16.07
C GLU A 90 -48.86 10.17 -17.37
N LYS A 91 -47.80 10.98 -17.25
CA LYS A 91 -46.93 11.34 -18.39
C LYS A 91 -46.27 10.14 -19.06
N SER A 92 -45.81 9.15 -18.30
CA SER A 92 -45.17 7.95 -18.87
C SER A 92 -46.16 7.07 -19.65
N LYS A 93 -47.42 6.98 -19.19
CA LYS A 93 -48.49 6.25 -19.91
C LYS A 93 -48.83 6.89 -21.26
N LEU A 94 -48.84 8.22 -21.35
CA LEU A 94 -49.07 8.95 -22.60
C LEU A 94 -47.95 8.69 -23.62
N LEU A 95 -46.69 8.79 -23.21
CA LEU A 95 -45.53 8.54 -24.08
C LEU A 95 -45.50 7.12 -24.66
N VAL A 96 -45.81 6.10 -23.84
CA VAL A 96 -45.89 4.69 -24.30
C VAL A 96 -47.02 4.48 -25.31
N HIS A 97 -48.08 5.29 -25.27
CA HIS A 97 -49.18 5.21 -26.24
C HIS A 97 -48.81 5.84 -27.61
N GLU A 98 -48.05 6.94 -27.59
CA GLU A 98 -47.49 7.55 -28.80
C GLU A 98 -46.43 6.66 -29.48
N GLU A 99 -45.57 5.99 -28.72
CA GLU A 99 -44.58 5.07 -29.30
C GLU A 99 -45.22 3.84 -29.94
N LYS A 100 -46.27 3.27 -29.31
CA LYS A 100 -47.01 2.13 -29.90
C LYS A 100 -47.72 2.52 -31.20
N THR A 101 -48.28 3.73 -31.28
CA THR A 101 -48.91 4.22 -32.52
C THR A 101 -47.89 4.58 -33.60
N LYS A 102 -46.68 5.06 -33.26
CA LYS A 102 -45.57 5.23 -34.20
C LYS A 102 -45.06 3.89 -34.75
N ARG A 103 -44.79 2.90 -33.88
CA ARG A 103 -44.38 1.53 -34.31
C ARG A 103 -45.42 0.88 -35.22
N GLY A 104 -46.71 1.01 -34.92
CA GLY A 104 -47.79 0.47 -35.76
C GLY A 104 -47.92 1.12 -37.16
N ARG A 105 -47.45 2.37 -37.33
CA ARG A 105 -47.38 3.04 -38.64
C ARG A 105 -46.14 2.59 -39.43
N ASN A 106 -44.98 2.45 -38.78
CA ASN A 106 -43.76 2.00 -39.44
C ASN A 106 -43.88 0.56 -39.97
N LEU A 107 -44.42 -0.38 -39.19
CA LEU A 107 -44.65 -1.77 -39.67
C LEU A 107 -45.52 -1.83 -40.93
N LYS A 108 -46.54 -0.97 -41.04
CA LYS A 108 -47.41 -0.91 -42.23
C LYS A 108 -46.70 -0.34 -43.47
N ASN A 109 -45.70 0.50 -43.28
CA ASN A 109 -44.86 1.01 -44.37
C ASN A 109 -43.80 -0.01 -44.78
N GLU A 110 -43.14 -0.70 -43.85
CA GLU A 110 -42.18 -1.78 -44.14
C GLU A 110 -42.84 -2.94 -44.90
N ILE A 111 -44.06 -3.36 -44.51
CA ILE A 111 -44.82 -4.40 -45.22
C ILE A 111 -45.22 -3.96 -46.64
N LYS A 112 -45.40 -2.66 -46.89
CA LYS A 112 -45.61 -2.13 -48.26
C LYS A 112 -44.32 -2.14 -49.08
N ILE A 113 -43.21 -1.70 -48.50
CA ILE A 113 -41.90 -1.62 -49.17
C ILE A 113 -41.37 -3.02 -49.52
N ASN A 114 -41.51 -3.99 -48.61
CA ASN A 114 -41.06 -5.37 -48.85
C ASN A 114 -41.91 -6.11 -49.90
N LYS A 115 -43.16 -5.69 -50.14
CA LYS A 115 -43.97 -6.21 -51.26
C LYS A 115 -43.58 -5.64 -52.62
N SER A 116 -42.97 -4.46 -52.68
CA SER A 116 -42.41 -3.89 -53.93
C SER A 116 -40.99 -4.36 -54.23
N LYS A 117 -40.20 -4.74 -53.22
CA LYS A 117 -38.84 -5.27 -53.42
C LYS A 117 -38.82 -6.71 -53.96
N LYS A 118 -39.72 -7.57 -53.44
CA LYS A 118 -39.86 -8.96 -53.92
C LYS A 118 -40.26 -9.13 -55.40
N SER A 119 -40.68 -8.07 -56.09
CA SER A 119 -40.92 -8.08 -57.53
C SER A 119 -39.75 -7.56 -58.38
N GLY A 120 -38.68 -7.06 -57.75
CA GLY A 120 -37.44 -6.65 -58.39
C GLY A 120 -36.33 -7.69 -58.25
N GLU A 121 -36.17 -8.27 -57.05
CA GLU A 121 -35.11 -9.23 -56.72
C GLU A 121 -35.14 -10.47 -57.65
N ASP A 122 -36.32 -10.98 -58.03
CA ASP A 122 -36.50 -12.09 -59.00
C ASP A 122 -36.03 -11.79 -60.45
N ARG A 123 -35.63 -10.53 -60.76
CA ARG A 123 -35.06 -10.13 -62.06
C ARG A 123 -33.56 -9.93 -62.03
N GLU A 124 -32.99 -9.42 -60.93
CA GLU A 124 -31.55 -9.16 -60.81
C GLU A 124 -30.75 -10.45 -60.59
N GLU A 125 -31.31 -11.44 -59.88
CA GLU A 125 -30.68 -12.76 -59.65
C GLU A 125 -30.40 -13.58 -60.93
N LYS A 126 -30.96 -13.17 -62.09
CA LYS A 126 -30.72 -13.81 -63.40
C LYS A 126 -29.66 -13.11 -64.27
N GLU A 127 -29.18 -11.93 -63.89
CA GLU A 127 -28.12 -11.22 -64.60
C GLU A 127 -26.77 -11.37 -63.87
N GLU A 128 -26.73 -11.32 -62.54
CA GLU A 128 -25.48 -11.51 -61.77
C GLU A 128 -24.86 -12.91 -61.95
N ASN A 129 -25.69 -13.95 -62.06
CA ASN A 129 -25.25 -15.34 -62.33
C ASN A 129 -24.57 -15.53 -63.71
N LYS A 130 -24.53 -14.52 -64.58
CA LYS A 130 -23.70 -14.53 -65.80
C LYS A 130 -22.33 -13.88 -65.63
N GLU A 131 -22.17 -12.90 -64.74
CA GLU A 131 -20.89 -12.19 -64.58
C GLU A 131 -19.89 -12.93 -63.68
N GLU A 132 -20.34 -13.69 -62.67
CA GLU A 132 -19.44 -14.50 -61.83
C GLU A 132 -18.77 -15.66 -62.60
N GLY A 133 -19.32 -16.06 -63.75
CA GLY A 133 -18.76 -17.08 -64.63
C GLY A 133 -17.51 -16.63 -65.41
N GLU A 134 -17.30 -15.33 -65.58
CA GLU A 134 -16.19 -14.78 -66.37
C GLU A 134 -15.03 -14.28 -65.48
N LYS A 135 -15.33 -13.60 -64.36
CA LYS A 135 -14.30 -13.10 -63.41
C LYS A 135 -13.47 -14.20 -62.73
N ASN A 136 -13.98 -15.44 -62.67
CA ASN A 136 -13.23 -16.59 -62.15
C ASN A 136 -12.18 -17.18 -63.12
N LYS A 137 -12.11 -16.70 -64.38
CA LYS A 137 -11.07 -17.12 -65.34
C LYS A 137 -9.86 -16.20 -65.41
N GLU A 138 -9.96 -14.96 -64.95
CA GLU A 138 -8.80 -14.03 -64.87
C GLU A 138 -7.96 -14.28 -63.62
N ASN A 139 -8.58 -14.41 -62.44
CA ASN A 139 -7.90 -14.59 -61.14
C ASN A 139 -7.04 -15.87 -60.99
N GLN A 140 -7.05 -16.79 -61.98
CA GLN A 140 -6.16 -17.96 -62.02
C GLN A 140 -4.89 -17.76 -62.88
N LYS A 141 -4.76 -16.67 -63.64
CA LYS A 141 -3.52 -16.34 -64.37
C LYS A 141 -2.53 -15.52 -63.52
N ASP A 142 -3.01 -14.49 -62.84
CA ASP A 142 -2.15 -13.55 -62.08
C ASP A 142 -1.46 -14.19 -60.86
N LYS A 143 -1.95 -15.34 -60.40
CA LYS A 143 -1.31 -16.13 -59.32
C LYS A 143 -0.15 -17.01 -59.77
N GLN A 144 0.12 -17.08 -61.08
CA GLN A 144 1.23 -17.86 -61.62
C GLN A 144 2.44 -16.98 -61.97
N GLU A 145 2.24 -15.76 -62.48
CA GLU A 145 3.36 -14.83 -62.82
C GLU A 145 4.08 -14.23 -61.60
N ASN A 146 3.40 -14.04 -60.45
CA ASN A 146 4.04 -13.46 -59.26
C ASN A 146 4.92 -14.44 -58.48
N ARG A 147 4.85 -15.75 -58.75
CA ARG A 147 5.74 -16.75 -58.11
C ARG A 147 7.12 -16.84 -58.77
N GLU A 148 7.24 -16.44 -60.03
CA GLU A 148 8.51 -16.52 -60.78
C GLU A 148 9.41 -15.29 -60.58
N LYS A 149 8.95 -14.26 -59.84
CA LYS A 149 9.72 -13.04 -59.55
C LYS A 149 10.32 -12.97 -58.14
N GLU A 150 9.75 -13.69 -57.16
CA GLU A 150 10.31 -13.74 -55.80
C GLU A 150 11.52 -14.69 -55.66
N GLU A 151 11.74 -15.59 -56.63
CA GLU A 151 12.87 -16.54 -56.62
C GLU A 151 14.17 -15.97 -57.23
N GLU A 152 14.13 -14.86 -57.99
CA GLU A 152 15.34 -14.23 -58.57
C GLU A 152 16.02 -13.20 -57.64
N GLU A 153 15.30 -12.54 -56.71
CA GLU A 153 15.92 -11.55 -55.80
C GLU A 153 16.67 -12.17 -54.60
N GLN A 154 16.52 -13.48 -54.34
CA GLN A 154 17.19 -14.15 -53.20
C GLN A 154 18.60 -14.70 -53.51
N GLN A 155 19.13 -14.53 -54.73
CA GLN A 155 20.48 -15.00 -55.10
C GLN A 155 21.57 -13.92 -55.18
N THR A 156 21.27 -12.65 -54.91
CA THR A 156 22.21 -11.52 -55.06
C THR A 156 22.55 -10.79 -53.75
N GLN A 157 22.48 -11.48 -52.60
CA GLN A 157 22.87 -10.92 -51.29
C GLN A 157 23.76 -11.83 -50.41
N ASN A 158 24.60 -12.66 -51.03
CA ASN A 158 25.68 -13.39 -50.35
C ASN A 158 26.92 -13.52 -51.27
N ILE A 159 27.82 -12.52 -51.23
CA ILE A 159 29.27 -12.56 -51.58
C ILE A 159 29.83 -11.13 -51.37
N GLN A 160 31.12 -11.02 -51.02
CA GLN A 160 31.83 -9.83 -50.48
C GLN A 160 31.50 -9.59 -48.99
N GLU A 161 32.33 -10.06 -48.05
CA GLU A 161 33.63 -9.46 -47.62
C GLU A 161 33.39 -8.12 -46.88
N GLY A 162 34.03 -7.82 -45.75
CA GLY A 162 35.27 -8.37 -45.19
C GLY A 162 36.24 -7.21 -44.96
N GLU A 163 36.45 -6.86 -43.69
CA GLU A 163 37.44 -5.87 -43.21
C GLU A 163 37.29 -4.39 -43.67
N HIS A 164 36.94 -3.50 -42.74
CA HIS A 164 37.86 -2.41 -42.36
C HIS A 164 37.49 -1.79 -41.00
N LEU A 165 38.51 -1.32 -40.27
CA LEU A 165 38.32 -0.49 -39.06
C LEU A 165 37.93 0.93 -39.43
N GLU A 166 37.04 1.56 -38.65
CA GLU A 166 37.29 2.91 -38.14
C GLU A 166 36.44 3.26 -36.90
N GLU A 167 37.00 4.05 -35.99
CA GLU A 167 36.36 4.46 -34.73
C GLU A 167 35.33 5.57 -34.97
N THR A 168 34.09 5.41 -34.47
CA THR A 168 33.19 6.56 -34.26
C THR A 168 32.55 6.56 -32.87
N LYS A 169 32.67 7.70 -32.19
CA LYS A 169 32.25 7.93 -30.80
C LYS A 169 30.85 8.55 -30.76
N ILE A 170 29.89 7.90 -30.08
CA ILE A 170 28.62 8.51 -29.65
C ILE A 170 28.34 8.01 -28.22
N ILE A 171 28.84 8.70 -27.19
CA ILE A 171 28.12 9.72 -26.40
C ILE A 171 26.87 9.16 -25.68
N ASP A 172 27.05 8.82 -24.41
CA ASP A 172 25.97 8.57 -23.45
C ASP A 172 25.47 9.88 -22.81
N LYS A 173 24.19 9.93 -22.43
CA LYS A 173 23.39 11.09 -22.06
C LYS A 173 23.71 11.70 -20.68
N TYR A 174 24.63 11.11 -19.92
CA TYR A 174 25.04 11.59 -18.60
C TYR A 174 26.56 11.70 -18.48
N GLY A 175 27.13 12.74 -19.08
CA GLY A 175 28.56 13.02 -19.01
C GLY A 175 29.04 13.29 -17.58
N LYS A 176 29.76 12.33 -16.99
CA LYS A 176 30.75 12.50 -15.92
C LYS A 176 31.77 11.35 -15.98
N ARG A 177 33.06 11.68 -15.98
CA ARG A 177 34.16 10.71 -15.98
C ARG A 177 34.29 10.04 -14.59
N PRO A 178 34.79 8.79 -14.51
CA PRO A 178 35.35 8.28 -13.27
C PRO A 178 36.62 9.07 -12.90
N MET A 179 36.88 9.19 -11.59
CA MET A 179 38.13 9.69 -11.02
C MET A 179 38.81 8.51 -10.30
N GLU A 180 40.12 8.47 -10.39
CA GLU A 180 40.96 7.33 -10.04
C GLU A 180 41.15 7.16 -8.53
N GLU A 181 41.57 5.96 -8.15
CA GLU A 181 42.04 5.63 -6.81
C GLU A 181 43.46 6.20 -6.62
N LEU A 182 43.74 6.75 -5.45
CA LEU A 182 45.09 7.07 -5.00
C LEU A 182 45.26 6.57 -3.56
N ASP A 183 46.24 5.69 -3.39
CA ASP A 183 46.81 5.32 -2.10
C ASP A 183 47.78 6.42 -1.60
N GLU A 184 48.04 6.43 -0.29
CA GLU A 184 49.20 6.97 0.47
C GLU A 184 48.71 7.11 1.93
N GLU A 185 49.04 6.17 2.81
CA GLU A 185 50.28 6.03 3.59
C GLU A 185 50.31 6.88 4.88
N GLU A 186 51.03 6.34 5.88
CA GLU A 186 51.01 6.77 7.28
C GLU A 186 52.04 7.88 7.53
N GLU A 187 51.83 8.78 8.51
CA GLU A 187 52.89 9.02 9.52
C GLU A 187 52.45 9.77 10.80
N ASN A 188 53.32 9.60 11.80
CA ASN A 188 53.16 9.80 13.23
C ASN A 188 52.90 11.23 13.73
N THR A 189 52.13 11.31 14.82
CA THR A 189 52.23 12.41 15.80
C THR A 189 53.47 12.26 16.67
N GLN A 190 54.20 13.36 16.92
CA GLN A 190 55.05 13.48 18.11
C GLN A 190 54.84 14.84 18.80
N GLU A 191 54.85 14.77 20.13
CA GLU A 191 54.70 15.90 21.04
C GLU A 191 55.98 16.76 21.08
N ASN A 192 55.86 18.03 21.45
CA ASN A 192 56.75 18.58 22.47
C ASN A 192 56.17 19.86 23.11
N THR A 193 56.61 20.08 24.35
CA THR A 193 56.22 21.18 25.24
C THR A 193 57.03 22.45 24.95
N ASP A 194 56.55 23.62 25.42
CA ASP A 194 57.24 24.37 26.49
C ASP A 194 56.56 25.71 26.84
N ILE A 195 56.82 26.16 28.07
CA ILE A 195 56.31 27.36 28.75
C ILE A 195 57.55 28.10 29.31
N PRO A 196 57.72 29.43 29.14
CA PRO A 196 57.57 30.31 30.32
C PRO A 196 57.09 31.76 30.08
N SER A 197 56.15 32.15 30.93
CA SER A 197 55.94 33.45 31.63
C SER A 197 56.70 34.73 31.23
N SER A 198 55.95 35.85 31.13
CA SER A 198 56.10 36.99 32.08
C SER A 198 54.95 38.03 31.96
N ASN A 199 54.43 38.46 33.11
CA ASN A 199 53.54 39.62 33.35
C ASN A 199 54.37 40.81 33.90
N PRO A 200 53.85 42.01 34.27
CA PRO A 200 52.51 42.61 34.06
C PRO A 200 52.54 44.10 33.58
N SER A 201 51.38 44.69 33.27
CA SER A 201 51.02 46.05 33.72
C SER A 201 49.50 46.32 33.62
N SER A 202 49.02 47.30 34.39
CA SER A 202 47.61 47.48 34.78
C SER A 202 46.87 48.61 34.07
N SER A 203 45.61 48.39 33.67
CA SER A 203 44.52 49.38 33.79
C SER A 203 43.12 48.75 33.57
N SER A 204 42.18 49.06 34.47
CA SER A 204 40.72 48.94 34.27
C SER A 204 40.18 50.16 33.51
N PRO A 205 38.93 50.20 32.98
CA PRO A 205 37.75 49.34 33.19
C PRO A 205 37.30 48.69 31.84
N PRO A 206 36.04 48.25 31.55
CA PRO A 206 34.81 48.20 32.34
C PRO A 206 34.10 46.83 32.34
N SER A 207 32.76 46.84 32.41
CA SER A 207 31.82 45.73 32.52
C SER A 207 32.00 44.59 31.50
N LYS A 208 32.64 43.49 31.93
CA LYS A 208 32.67 42.24 31.17
C LYS A 208 31.35 41.49 31.29
N ILE A 209 30.64 41.36 30.17
CA ILE A 209 29.67 40.27 29.97
C ILE A 209 30.45 38.95 30.04
N ILE A 210 30.07 38.05 30.95
CA ILE A 210 30.72 36.75 31.13
C ILE A 210 30.20 35.81 30.04
N LEU A 211 30.97 35.63 28.97
CA LEU A 211 30.72 34.57 27.98
C LEU A 211 30.96 33.18 28.62
N PRO A 212 30.14 32.16 28.29
CA PRO A 212 30.31 30.82 28.84
C PRO A 212 31.70 30.22 28.55
N ILE A 213 32.34 29.71 29.59
CA ILE A 213 33.74 29.24 29.62
C ILE A 213 34.10 28.25 28.49
N TYR A 214 33.12 27.51 27.95
CA TYR A 214 33.32 26.59 26.83
C TYR A 214 33.75 27.24 25.50
N PHE A 215 33.58 28.56 25.31
CA PHE A 215 34.04 29.27 24.10
C PHE A 215 35.57 29.48 24.06
N LEU A 216 36.25 29.43 25.21
CA LEU A 216 37.67 29.79 25.34
C LEU A 216 38.66 28.72 24.82
N LYS A 217 38.18 27.72 24.06
CA LYS A 217 39.01 26.63 23.51
C LYS A 217 39.09 26.58 21.97
N ASN A 218 38.51 27.54 21.27
CA ASN A 218 38.68 27.68 19.81
C ASN A 218 39.29 29.05 19.51
N ASP A 219 40.61 29.08 19.29
CA ASP A 219 41.38 30.31 19.12
C ASP A 219 40.96 31.12 17.88
N TYR A 220 40.49 30.43 16.84
CA TYR A 220 39.99 31.05 15.61
C TYR A 220 38.72 31.88 15.86
N LEU A 221 37.73 31.28 16.54
CA LEU A 221 36.52 32.03 16.94
C LEU A 221 36.90 33.21 17.85
N ASN A 222 37.77 32.98 18.85
CA ASN A 222 38.21 34.05 19.76
C ASN A 222 38.91 35.22 19.03
N ASN A 223 39.69 34.95 17.98
CA ASN A 223 40.34 35.99 17.18
C ASN A 223 39.33 36.71 16.26
N PHE A 224 38.42 35.98 15.60
CA PHE A 224 37.33 36.57 14.80
C PHE A 224 36.43 37.50 15.64
N PHE A 225 36.08 37.09 16.87
CA PHE A 225 35.33 37.92 17.82
C PHE A 225 36.10 39.18 18.25
N LYS A 226 37.45 39.11 18.42
CA LYS A 226 38.28 40.30 18.68
C LYS A 226 38.28 41.26 17.50
N GLU A 227 38.45 40.76 16.26
CA GLU A 227 38.46 41.61 15.07
C GLU A 227 37.13 42.35 14.85
N LEU A 228 36.00 41.66 14.98
CA LEU A 228 34.68 42.28 14.85
C LEU A 228 34.43 43.34 15.93
N LYS A 229 34.87 43.08 17.17
CA LYS A 229 34.76 44.03 18.29
C LYS A 229 35.65 45.27 18.09
N ASN A 230 36.78 45.13 17.40
CA ASN A 230 37.65 46.25 17.05
C ASN A 230 37.10 47.11 15.88
N LYS A 231 36.24 46.55 15.00
CA LYS A 231 35.69 47.24 13.83
C LYS A 231 34.41 48.03 14.11
N ASN A 232 33.49 47.52 14.95
CA ASN A 232 32.14 48.10 15.12
C ASN A 232 31.82 48.47 16.59
N GLN A 233 32.15 49.69 17.02
CA GLN A 233 32.03 50.08 18.45
C GLN A 233 30.60 50.27 18.99
N ASN A 234 29.57 50.51 18.16
CA ASN A 234 28.22 50.85 18.67
C ASN A 234 27.03 49.97 18.20
N GLU A 235 27.18 49.10 17.20
CA GLU A 235 26.06 48.23 16.73
C GLU A 235 26.38 46.72 16.79
N GLY A 236 27.63 46.33 17.06
CA GLY A 236 28.07 44.93 16.93
C GLY A 236 27.66 43.97 18.06
N ASN A 237 27.39 44.46 19.28
CA ASN A 237 27.32 43.59 20.47
C ASN A 237 26.15 42.59 20.48
N ASN A 238 24.97 42.96 19.94
CA ASN A 238 23.80 42.06 19.94
C ASN A 238 23.96 40.89 18.96
N CYS A 239 24.43 41.14 17.73
CA CYS A 239 24.66 40.05 16.77
C CYS A 239 25.72 39.05 17.27
N LEU A 240 26.79 39.52 17.92
CA LEU A 240 27.81 38.63 18.49
C LEU A 240 27.27 37.79 19.66
N LEU A 241 26.33 38.32 20.44
CA LEU A 241 25.63 37.58 21.49
C LEU A 241 24.69 36.51 20.89
N ASP A 242 23.89 36.87 19.88
CA ASP A 242 23.01 35.95 19.16
C ASP A 242 23.79 34.78 18.54
N VAL A 243 24.89 35.07 17.86
CA VAL A 243 25.82 34.07 17.30
C VAL A 243 26.38 33.16 18.40
N GLY A 244 26.75 33.73 19.56
CA GLY A 244 27.20 32.96 20.73
C GLY A 244 26.14 32.01 21.30
N ILE A 245 24.87 32.45 21.34
CA ILE A 245 23.73 31.65 21.77
C ILE A 245 23.47 30.51 20.77
N LEU A 246 23.40 30.82 19.47
CA LEU A 246 23.17 29.85 18.39
C LEU A 246 24.24 28.73 18.40
N ILE A 247 25.52 29.08 18.43
CA ILE A 247 26.62 28.11 18.48
C ILE A 247 26.53 27.20 19.72
N ASN A 248 26.13 27.73 20.87
CA ASN A 248 25.96 26.94 22.10
C ASN A 248 24.73 26.00 22.01
N GLU A 249 23.62 26.45 21.42
CA GLU A 249 22.44 25.60 21.20
C GLU A 249 22.73 24.48 20.19
N ILE A 250 23.34 24.81 19.05
CA ILE A 250 23.81 23.85 18.05
C ILE A 250 24.79 22.87 18.70
N GLY A 251 25.78 23.37 19.44
CA GLY A 251 26.77 22.55 20.14
C GLY A 251 26.16 21.58 21.16
N ARG A 252 25.08 21.97 21.85
CA ARG A 252 24.29 21.07 22.71
C ARG A 252 23.57 20.00 21.89
N LYS A 253 22.86 20.38 20.82
CA LYS A 253 22.12 19.47 19.93
C LYS A 253 23.01 18.54 19.10
N MET A 254 24.28 18.90 18.87
CA MET A 254 25.27 18.06 18.19
C MET A 254 25.89 16.97 19.08
N ARG A 255 25.78 17.04 20.41
CA ARG A 255 26.39 16.02 21.33
C ARG A 255 25.91 14.58 21.04
N PRO A 256 24.61 14.30 20.84
CA PRO A 256 24.15 12.95 20.50
C PRO A 256 24.65 12.49 19.12
N ILE A 257 24.80 13.43 18.17
CA ILE A 257 25.30 13.14 16.82
C ILE A 257 26.78 12.76 16.87
N LYS A 258 27.63 13.48 17.62
CA LYS A 258 29.06 13.15 17.73
C LYS A 258 29.28 11.70 18.17
N ASN A 259 28.55 11.25 19.19
CA ASN A 259 28.63 9.90 19.75
C ASN A 259 27.92 8.82 18.88
N TYR A 260 27.19 9.21 17.84
CA TYR A 260 26.52 8.28 16.94
C TYR A 260 27.56 7.53 16.08
N LYS A 261 27.66 6.20 16.27
CA LYS A 261 28.46 5.33 15.41
C LYS A 261 27.88 5.35 13.99
N ILE A 262 28.68 5.83 13.03
CA ILE A 262 28.29 5.89 11.62
C ILE A 262 28.43 4.49 11.04
N ILE A 263 27.31 3.84 10.74
CA ILE A 263 27.29 2.56 10.01
C ILE A 263 26.82 2.85 8.59
N LYS A 264 27.69 2.58 7.60
CA LYS A 264 27.40 2.76 6.17
C LYS A 264 26.14 1.95 5.83
N GLY A 265 25.09 2.61 5.34
CA GLY A 265 23.80 1.98 5.02
C GLY A 265 22.69 2.09 6.07
N TRP A 266 22.88 2.77 7.20
CA TRP A 266 21.76 3.11 8.11
C TRP A 266 20.86 4.23 7.55
N PRO A 267 19.56 4.29 7.93
CA PRO A 267 18.72 5.45 7.65
C PRO A 267 19.39 6.74 8.14
N ASN A 268 19.27 7.80 7.35
CA ASN A 268 19.85 9.12 7.62
C ASN A 268 21.40 9.17 7.74
N TYR A 269 22.16 8.12 7.38
CA TYR A 269 23.64 8.16 7.50
C TYR A 269 24.28 9.31 6.70
N LYS A 270 23.76 9.62 5.50
CA LYS A 270 24.22 10.75 4.69
C LYS A 270 23.98 12.09 5.38
N LEU A 271 22.79 12.28 5.96
CA LEU A 271 22.42 13.49 6.68
C LEU A 271 23.23 13.65 7.97
N ILE A 272 23.42 12.58 8.74
CA ILE A 272 24.29 12.57 9.92
C ILE A 272 25.73 12.93 9.55
N ASN A 273 26.26 12.37 8.46
CA ASN A 273 27.62 12.70 7.99
C ASN A 273 27.72 14.13 7.44
N TYR A 274 26.69 14.61 6.75
CA TYR A 274 26.58 16.00 6.32
C TYR A 274 26.56 16.97 7.50
N LEU A 275 25.72 16.72 8.52
CA LEU A 275 25.65 17.54 9.74
C LEU A 275 26.97 17.51 10.51
N LYS A 276 27.63 16.35 10.64
CA LYS A 276 28.98 16.25 11.24
C LYS A 276 30.00 17.06 10.44
N ASN A 277 30.12 16.83 9.14
CA ASN A 277 31.11 17.51 8.29
C ASN A 277 30.88 19.03 8.27
N LYS A 278 29.62 19.47 8.14
CA LYS A 278 29.25 20.90 8.16
C LYS A 278 29.55 21.54 9.52
N TRP A 279 29.33 20.82 10.62
CA TRP A 279 29.69 21.28 11.97
C TRP A 279 31.21 21.37 12.18
N GLU A 280 31.99 20.35 11.82
CA GLU A 280 33.46 20.41 11.93
C GLU A 280 34.05 21.48 11.00
N PHE A 281 33.50 21.66 9.78
CA PHE A 281 33.88 22.74 8.86
C PHE A 281 33.59 24.14 9.41
N MET A 282 32.49 24.32 10.16
CA MET A 282 32.22 25.56 10.89
C MET A 282 33.12 25.75 12.11
N LEU A 283 33.53 24.68 12.80
CA LEU A 283 34.46 24.77 13.93
C LEU A 283 35.90 25.08 13.50
N ASN A 284 36.34 24.56 12.34
CA ASN A 284 37.72 24.69 11.87
C ASN A 284 38.03 26.03 11.18
N GLY A 285 37.14 27.02 11.26
CA GLY A 285 37.41 28.39 10.80
C GLY A 285 37.40 28.62 9.28
N VAL A 286 37.58 27.58 8.46
CA VAL A 286 37.61 27.65 6.97
C VAL A 286 36.40 28.37 6.38
N PHE A 287 35.24 28.29 7.03
CA PHE A 287 34.01 28.97 6.59
C PHE A 287 33.95 30.47 6.92
N LEU A 288 34.85 30.97 7.78
CA LEU A 288 34.88 32.37 8.26
C LEU A 288 35.73 33.27 7.37
N GLU A 289 36.67 32.71 6.60
CA GLU A 289 37.53 33.46 5.66
C GLU A 289 36.71 34.16 4.55
N GLU A 290 35.47 33.71 4.28
CA GLU A 290 34.51 34.32 3.34
C GLU A 290 33.37 35.14 4.01
N ILE A 291 33.39 35.33 5.34
CA ILE A 291 32.29 35.93 6.10
C ILE A 291 32.73 37.20 6.82
N ASN A 292 32.77 38.28 6.04
CA ASN A 292 33.15 39.63 6.48
C ASN A 292 32.07 40.34 7.34
N ASN A 293 30.94 39.68 7.64
CA ASN A 293 29.75 40.29 8.26
C ASN A 293 29.07 39.33 9.24
N CYS A 294 28.84 39.79 10.48
CA CYS A 294 28.17 39.04 11.54
C CYS A 294 26.77 38.54 11.14
N GLU A 295 25.98 39.34 10.43
CA GLU A 295 24.60 38.96 10.07
C GLU A 295 24.57 37.81 9.06
N LYS A 296 25.58 37.74 8.17
CA LYS A 296 25.77 36.62 7.23
C LYS A 296 26.17 35.33 7.98
N LEU A 297 26.89 35.43 9.10
CA LEU A 297 27.19 34.28 9.97
C LEU A 297 25.94 33.82 10.74
N LYS A 298 25.21 34.76 11.35
CA LYS A 298 23.95 34.51 12.08
C LYS A 298 22.95 33.76 11.20
N ASN A 299 22.64 34.29 10.01
CA ASN A 299 21.72 33.64 9.06
C ASN A 299 22.16 32.20 8.69
N LYS A 300 23.46 31.96 8.45
CA LYS A 300 23.96 30.60 8.16
C LYS A 300 23.84 29.65 9.36
N LEU A 301 24.04 30.14 10.58
CA LEU A 301 23.86 29.37 11.81
C LEU A 301 22.39 29.07 12.11
N GLU A 302 21.48 30.01 11.85
CA GLU A 302 20.03 29.80 11.98
C GLU A 302 19.53 28.73 10.99
N VAL A 303 19.99 28.76 9.74
CA VAL A 303 19.71 27.71 8.75
C VAL A 303 20.22 26.34 9.22
N PHE A 304 21.45 26.27 9.76
CA PHE A 304 21.98 25.00 10.28
C PHE A 304 21.26 24.51 11.55
N LEU A 305 20.88 25.41 12.46
CA LEU A 305 20.08 25.07 13.62
C LEU A 305 18.71 24.54 13.21
N LYS A 306 18.10 25.10 12.16
CA LYS A 306 16.85 24.60 11.57
C LYS A 306 17.00 23.19 11.02
N GLU A 307 18.00 22.92 10.17
CA GLU A 307 18.32 21.57 9.66
C GLU A 307 18.53 20.55 10.79
N LEU A 308 19.17 20.98 11.88
CA LEU A 308 19.45 20.16 13.06
C LEU A 308 18.19 19.88 13.91
N ILE A 309 17.27 20.83 14.01
CA ILE A 309 15.96 20.66 14.64
C ILE A 309 15.08 19.71 13.81
N GLU A 310 15.05 19.88 12.50
CA GLU A 310 14.33 18.98 11.57
C GLU A 310 14.81 17.53 11.71
N TRP A 311 16.12 17.29 11.74
CA TRP A 311 16.68 15.96 12.00
C TRP A 311 16.33 15.41 13.40
N GLU A 312 16.33 16.26 14.42
CA GLU A 312 16.00 15.83 15.79
C GLU A 312 14.51 15.46 15.92
N ASN A 313 13.62 16.22 15.29
CA ASN A 313 12.18 15.93 15.22
C ASN A 313 11.92 14.62 14.46
N ASP A 314 12.48 14.45 13.26
CA ASP A 314 12.38 13.23 12.47
C ASP A 314 12.81 11.98 13.25
N ARG A 315 13.93 12.08 13.98
CA ARG A 315 14.41 11.01 14.86
C ARG A 315 13.43 10.72 16.00
N ILE A 316 12.85 11.74 16.64
CA ILE A 316 11.88 11.59 17.74
C ILE A 316 10.59 10.93 17.21
N GLU A 317 10.09 11.36 16.06
CA GLU A 317 8.92 10.81 15.39
C GLU A 317 9.13 9.34 15.00
N ASN A 318 10.24 9.04 14.32
CA ASN A 318 10.58 7.69 13.90
C ASN A 318 10.71 6.74 15.10
N ASN A 319 11.34 7.20 16.19
CA ASN A 319 11.44 6.41 17.43
C ASN A 319 10.07 6.20 18.09
N SER A 320 9.21 7.22 18.13
CA SER A 320 7.87 7.13 18.73
C SER A 320 6.98 6.18 17.94
N LEU A 321 7.02 6.25 16.61
CA LEU A 321 6.32 5.32 15.72
C LEU A 321 6.86 3.89 15.87
N GLN A 322 8.19 3.72 15.98
CA GLN A 322 8.80 2.41 16.23
C GLN A 322 8.37 1.81 17.57
N LEU A 323 8.19 2.61 18.62
CA LEU A 323 7.66 2.15 19.91
C LEU A 323 6.21 1.66 19.79
N ILE A 324 5.33 2.44 19.15
CA ILE A 324 3.91 2.08 18.93
C ILE A 324 3.76 0.79 18.09
N LEU A 325 4.68 0.55 17.15
CA LEU A 325 4.73 -0.67 16.36
C LEU A 325 5.38 -1.84 17.13
N GLY A 326 6.40 -1.56 17.95
CA GLY A 326 7.04 -2.54 18.83
C GLY A 326 6.11 -3.11 19.90
N GLU A 327 5.19 -2.30 20.43
CA GLU A 327 4.07 -2.75 21.28
C GLU A 327 3.15 -3.76 20.56
N LYS A 328 3.21 -3.83 19.21
CA LYS A 328 2.43 -4.71 18.33
C LYS A 328 3.29 -5.71 17.56
N GLU A 329 4.59 -5.81 17.86
CA GLU A 329 5.50 -6.75 17.19
C GLU A 329 5.27 -8.19 17.66
N ILE A 330 5.71 -9.15 16.84
CA ILE A 330 5.63 -10.57 17.17
C ILE A 330 6.66 -10.89 18.26
N THR A 331 6.17 -11.27 19.44
CA THR A 331 7.03 -11.69 20.55
C THR A 331 7.95 -12.83 20.13
N LYS A 332 9.16 -12.89 20.71
CA LYS A 332 10.15 -13.96 20.45
C LYS A 332 9.55 -15.37 20.64
N GLN A 333 8.65 -15.51 21.62
CA GLN A 333 7.90 -16.74 21.88
C GLN A 333 6.94 -17.08 20.74
N LYS A 334 6.09 -16.15 20.29
CA LYS A 334 5.15 -16.40 19.17
C LYS A 334 5.91 -16.67 17.87
N ASN A 335 7.03 -16.01 17.62
CA ASN A 335 7.89 -16.29 16.47
C ASN A 335 8.46 -17.73 16.51
N ASN A 336 8.87 -18.22 17.68
CA ASN A 336 9.31 -19.60 17.84
C ASN A 336 8.17 -20.62 17.64
N LEU A 337 6.97 -20.34 18.17
CA LEU A 337 5.78 -21.18 17.93
C LEU A 337 5.42 -21.23 16.44
N ASN A 338 5.41 -20.08 15.76
CA ASN A 338 5.16 -19.98 14.32
C ASN A 338 6.18 -20.80 13.51
N LYS A 339 7.47 -20.76 13.87
CA LYS A 339 8.51 -21.61 13.24
C LYS A 339 8.26 -23.10 13.46
N ALA A 340 7.83 -23.50 14.66
CA ALA A 340 7.48 -24.90 14.96
C ALA A 340 6.25 -25.34 14.14
N ALA A 341 5.21 -24.52 14.06
CA ALA A 341 4.03 -24.77 13.24
C ALA A 341 4.37 -24.93 11.74
N ILE A 342 5.21 -24.03 11.19
CA ILE A 342 5.71 -24.14 9.80
C ILE A 342 6.45 -25.46 9.57
N SER A 343 7.32 -25.88 10.49
CA SER A 343 8.07 -27.13 10.38
C SER A 343 7.15 -28.36 10.42
N GLU A 344 6.13 -28.35 11.28
CA GLU A 344 5.16 -29.45 11.35
C GLU A 344 4.26 -29.50 10.11
N VAL A 345 3.79 -28.35 9.60
CA VAL A 345 3.05 -28.29 8.32
C VAL A 345 3.88 -28.84 7.17
N LYS A 346 5.19 -28.54 7.11
CA LYS A 346 6.10 -29.13 6.11
C LYS A 346 6.22 -30.66 6.27
N LEU A 347 6.27 -31.17 7.50
CA LEU A 347 6.33 -32.61 7.78
C LEU A 347 5.02 -33.34 7.44
N MET A 348 3.87 -32.71 7.69
CA MET A 348 2.57 -33.26 7.31
C MET A 348 2.39 -33.29 5.80
N LEU A 349 2.87 -32.26 5.09
CA LEU A 349 2.87 -32.21 3.62
C LEU A 349 3.75 -33.30 3.00
N SER A 350 4.98 -33.52 3.49
CA SER A 350 5.86 -34.57 2.97
C SER A 350 5.33 -35.98 3.24
N LYS A 351 4.62 -36.20 4.36
CA LYS A 351 3.89 -37.45 4.65
C LYS A 351 2.67 -37.66 3.74
N TRP A 352 1.91 -36.60 3.43
CA TRP A 352 0.78 -36.66 2.51
C TRP A 352 1.21 -36.93 1.08
N TYR A 353 2.23 -36.20 0.60
CA TYR A 353 2.81 -36.39 -0.71
C TYR A 353 4.28 -36.02 -0.70
N GLU A 354 5.15 -37.02 -0.87
CA GLU A 354 6.62 -36.91 -0.79
C GLU A 354 7.18 -35.80 -1.71
N LYS A 355 6.57 -35.63 -2.89
CA LYS A 355 6.94 -34.63 -3.91
C LYS A 355 6.21 -33.30 -3.74
N SER A 356 5.69 -32.99 -2.55
CA SER A 356 5.13 -31.67 -2.25
C SER A 356 6.21 -30.69 -1.77
N LYS A 357 6.02 -29.40 -2.09
CA LYS A 357 6.86 -28.30 -1.62
C LYS A 357 5.98 -27.19 -1.07
N LEU A 358 6.25 -26.77 0.16
CA LEU A 358 5.64 -25.57 0.76
C LEU A 358 6.50 -24.34 0.42
N LEU A 359 5.92 -23.37 -0.28
CA LEU A 359 6.46 -22.02 -0.41
C LEU A 359 5.60 -21.06 0.43
N ILE A 360 6.22 -20.19 1.22
CA ILE A 360 5.51 -19.20 2.04
C ILE A 360 5.73 -17.81 1.45
N SER A 361 4.64 -17.07 1.26
CA SER A 361 4.56 -15.83 0.51
C SER A 361 4.22 -14.63 1.43
N GLY A 362 3.74 -13.56 0.81
CA GLY A 362 3.03 -12.46 1.46
C GLY A 362 3.78 -11.80 2.61
N SER A 363 3.05 -11.51 3.69
CA SER A 363 3.60 -10.69 4.78
C SER A 363 4.79 -11.33 5.49
N TYR A 364 4.83 -12.66 5.59
CA TYR A 364 5.95 -13.40 6.20
C TYR A 364 7.22 -13.42 5.34
N LEU A 365 7.06 -13.55 4.01
CA LEU A 365 8.19 -13.44 3.07
C LEU A 365 8.78 -12.03 3.12
N LEU A 366 7.92 -11.01 3.09
CA LEU A 366 8.29 -9.59 3.14
C LEU A 366 8.84 -9.12 4.50
N LYS A 367 8.81 -9.96 5.53
CA LYS A 367 9.17 -9.65 6.94
C LYS A 367 8.32 -8.55 7.58
N ALA A 368 7.06 -8.41 7.13
CA ALA A 368 6.10 -7.42 7.59
C ALA A 368 4.83 -8.05 8.20
N ASN A 369 4.93 -9.30 8.67
CA ASN A 369 3.86 -9.98 9.38
C ASN A 369 3.69 -9.43 10.81
N THR A 370 2.44 -9.38 11.27
CA THR A 370 2.01 -9.01 12.63
C THR A 370 1.58 -10.26 13.40
N PRO A 371 1.31 -10.19 14.73
CA PRO A 371 0.85 -11.35 15.50
C PRO A 371 -0.38 -12.06 14.90
N ASP A 372 -1.33 -11.28 14.37
CA ASP A 372 -2.57 -11.74 13.71
C ASP A 372 -2.44 -11.85 12.18
N SER A 373 -1.22 -11.99 11.65
CA SER A 373 -1.02 -12.26 10.22
C SER A 373 -1.01 -13.76 9.94
N ASP A 374 -1.77 -14.12 8.91
CA ASP A 374 -1.84 -15.41 8.25
C ASP A 374 -0.56 -15.75 7.47
N PHE A 375 -0.35 -17.05 7.27
CA PHE A 375 0.69 -17.61 6.41
C PHE A 375 0.13 -17.92 5.03
N ASP A 376 0.30 -16.98 4.09
CA ASP A 376 0.07 -17.19 2.65
C ASP A 376 0.97 -18.34 2.15
N CYS A 377 0.40 -19.52 1.85
CA CYS A 377 1.16 -20.71 1.53
C CYS A 377 0.79 -21.28 0.15
N LEU A 378 1.80 -21.67 -0.63
CA LEU A 378 1.63 -22.41 -1.87
C LEU A 378 2.07 -23.85 -1.62
N VAL A 379 1.13 -24.80 -1.74
CA VAL A 379 1.39 -26.24 -1.73
C VAL A 379 1.63 -26.66 -3.17
N VAL A 380 2.91 -26.67 -3.57
CA VAL A 380 3.33 -26.98 -4.93
C VAL A 380 3.56 -28.47 -5.09
N VAL A 381 3.02 -29.04 -6.17
CA VAL A 381 3.01 -30.49 -6.44
C VAL A 381 3.12 -30.78 -7.94
N PRO A 382 3.79 -31.87 -8.36
CA PRO A 382 3.74 -32.32 -9.74
C PRO A 382 2.33 -32.79 -10.11
N ASN A 383 1.87 -32.40 -11.30
CA ASN A 383 0.54 -32.74 -11.81
C ASN A 383 0.41 -34.25 -12.08
N ASN A 384 -0.63 -34.85 -11.51
CA ASN A 384 -0.99 -36.26 -11.67
C ASN A 384 -2.46 -36.47 -12.09
N GLY A 385 -3.14 -35.41 -12.55
CA GLY A 385 -4.56 -35.43 -12.97
C GLY A 385 -5.58 -35.42 -11.83
N TYR A 386 -5.29 -36.07 -10.70
CA TYR A 386 -6.24 -36.29 -9.60
C TYR A 386 -5.95 -35.47 -8.34
N ILE A 387 -4.92 -34.62 -8.35
CA ILE A 387 -4.39 -33.99 -7.14
C ILE A 387 -5.40 -33.11 -6.36
N ASN A 388 -6.37 -32.50 -7.04
CA ASN A 388 -7.43 -31.73 -6.37
C ASN A 388 -8.29 -32.62 -5.45
N TYR A 389 -8.57 -33.85 -5.87
CA TYR A 389 -9.29 -34.84 -5.08
C TYR A 389 -8.49 -35.25 -3.83
N TYR A 390 -7.18 -35.48 -3.99
CA TYR A 390 -6.29 -35.81 -2.87
C TYR A 390 -5.98 -34.62 -1.95
N PHE A 391 -6.25 -33.38 -2.39
CA PHE A 391 -6.09 -32.19 -1.58
C PHE A 391 -7.29 -31.96 -0.67
N TYR A 392 -8.50 -31.93 -1.24
CA TYR A 392 -9.74 -31.66 -0.49
C TYR A 392 -10.42 -32.90 0.09
N GLY A 393 -10.38 -34.05 -0.59
CA GLY A 393 -11.20 -35.20 -0.25
C GLY A 393 -12.71 -34.93 -0.39
N ASN A 394 -13.50 -36.00 -0.25
CA ASN A 394 -14.96 -35.93 -0.27
C ASN A 394 -15.56 -35.74 1.13
N SER A 395 -14.79 -36.03 2.19
CA SER A 395 -15.28 -35.97 3.57
C SER A 395 -15.41 -34.55 4.07
N GLU A 396 -16.42 -34.30 4.91
CA GLU A 396 -16.43 -33.16 5.83
C GLU A 396 -15.58 -33.47 7.07
N CYS A 397 -15.22 -32.43 7.81
CA CYS A 397 -14.42 -32.55 9.03
C CYS A 397 -15.26 -32.24 10.28
N ASN A 398 -15.35 -33.19 11.20
CA ASN A 398 -15.80 -32.90 12.56
C ASN A 398 -14.59 -32.84 13.50
N LEU A 399 -14.17 -31.62 13.84
CA LEU A 399 -13.01 -31.38 14.72
C LEU A 399 -13.24 -31.84 16.17
N LYS A 400 -14.50 -31.92 16.65
CA LYS A 400 -14.83 -32.34 18.02
C LYS A 400 -14.71 -33.85 18.19
N GLU A 401 -15.27 -34.59 17.23
CA GLU A 401 -15.21 -36.07 17.19
C GLU A 401 -13.91 -36.59 16.57
N LYS A 402 -13.07 -35.69 16.01
CA LYS A 402 -11.91 -36.02 15.17
C LYS A 402 -12.26 -37.06 14.11
N ASN A 403 -13.29 -36.74 13.34
CA ASN A 403 -13.89 -37.61 12.34
C ASN A 403 -13.72 -37.02 10.93
N CYS A 404 -13.13 -37.81 10.03
CA CYS A 404 -12.90 -37.52 8.61
C CYS A 404 -12.46 -38.84 7.93
N PHE A 405 -13.08 -39.23 6.81
CA PHE A 405 -13.06 -40.62 6.34
C PHE A 405 -12.13 -40.92 5.15
N ASP A 406 -11.45 -39.92 4.60
CA ASP A 406 -10.53 -40.08 3.46
C ASP A 406 -9.08 -39.70 3.79
N ARG A 407 -8.17 -39.96 2.84
CA ARG A 407 -6.73 -39.72 2.97
C ARG A 407 -6.28 -38.38 2.38
N SER A 408 -7.20 -37.42 2.22
CA SER A 408 -6.85 -36.10 1.70
C SER A 408 -6.00 -35.28 2.67
N LEU A 409 -5.32 -34.26 2.15
CA LEU A 409 -4.61 -33.30 3.01
C LEU A 409 -5.57 -32.63 4.02
N PHE A 410 -6.79 -32.32 3.58
CA PHE A 410 -7.86 -31.80 4.44
C PHE A 410 -8.16 -32.75 5.62
N CYS A 411 -8.39 -34.05 5.38
CA CYS A 411 -8.60 -35.01 6.47
C CYS A 411 -7.36 -35.20 7.35
N ILE A 412 -6.15 -35.21 6.78
CA ILE A 412 -4.90 -35.31 7.55
C ILE A 412 -4.77 -34.15 8.55
N PHE A 413 -5.11 -32.92 8.17
CA PHE A 413 -5.16 -31.80 9.11
C PHE A 413 -6.36 -31.86 10.06
N CYS A 414 -7.56 -32.26 9.59
CA CYS A 414 -8.75 -32.42 10.45
C CYS A 414 -8.49 -33.33 11.66
N LEU A 415 -7.92 -34.51 11.40
CA LEU A 415 -7.66 -35.56 12.39
C LEU A 415 -6.49 -35.20 13.34
N HIS A 416 -5.64 -34.24 12.98
CA HIS A 416 -4.51 -33.84 13.82
C HIS A 416 -5.00 -33.12 15.09
N SER A 417 -4.42 -33.49 16.24
CA SER A 417 -4.88 -33.00 17.56
C SER A 417 -4.73 -31.49 17.76
N ARG A 418 -3.71 -30.88 17.13
CA ARG A 418 -3.41 -29.43 17.22
C ARG A 418 -4.12 -28.54 16.19
N THR A 419 -5.13 -29.07 15.49
CA THR A 419 -5.97 -28.32 14.54
C THR A 419 -7.23 -27.82 15.23
N ASN A 420 -7.38 -26.49 15.28
CA ASN A 420 -8.45 -25.78 15.96
C ASN A 420 -9.56 -25.31 15.00
N PHE A 421 -9.21 -25.08 13.73
CA PHE A 421 -10.13 -24.71 12.65
C PHE A 421 -9.61 -25.30 11.33
N ILE A 422 -10.54 -25.71 10.45
CA ILE A 422 -10.23 -26.10 9.07
C ILE A 422 -11.44 -25.85 8.17
N ALA A 423 -11.21 -25.33 6.96
CA ALA A 423 -12.25 -25.12 5.94
C ALA A 423 -11.71 -25.29 4.52
N LYS A 424 -12.54 -25.82 3.61
CA LYS A 424 -12.31 -25.83 2.16
C LYS A 424 -12.89 -24.54 1.57
N ILE A 425 -12.16 -23.83 0.71
CA ILE A 425 -12.62 -22.61 0.04
C ILE A 425 -12.62 -22.85 -1.46
N GLU A 426 -13.78 -23.18 -2.02
CA GLU A 426 -13.93 -23.41 -3.46
C GLU A 426 -13.72 -22.13 -4.28
N GLY A 427 -13.08 -22.27 -5.44
CA GLY A 427 -12.71 -21.16 -6.31
C GLY A 427 -11.87 -21.63 -7.49
N ARG A 428 -11.32 -20.69 -8.27
CA ARG A 428 -10.47 -20.99 -9.44
C ARG A 428 -9.23 -21.84 -9.09
N ILE A 429 -8.80 -21.79 -7.83
CA ILE A 429 -7.64 -22.51 -7.29
C ILE A 429 -8.05 -23.02 -5.90
N PRO A 430 -7.92 -24.33 -5.60
CA PRO A 430 -8.28 -24.89 -4.30
C PRO A 430 -7.44 -24.30 -3.15
N LEU A 431 -8.11 -23.89 -2.08
CA LEU A 431 -7.55 -23.30 -0.87
C LEU A 431 -8.10 -24.02 0.37
N ILE A 432 -7.22 -24.54 1.23
CA ILE A 432 -7.58 -24.98 2.58
C ILE A 432 -7.13 -23.90 3.56
N LYS A 433 -8.06 -23.36 4.35
CA LYS A 433 -7.75 -22.52 5.52
C LYS A 433 -7.65 -23.39 6.76
N ILE A 434 -6.57 -23.27 7.54
CA ILE A 434 -6.41 -23.94 8.85
C ILE A 434 -5.98 -22.96 9.94
N ASN A 435 -6.48 -23.17 11.17
CA ASN A 435 -5.79 -22.71 12.38
C ASN A 435 -5.14 -23.93 13.02
N PHE A 436 -3.81 -23.97 12.99
CA PHE A 436 -2.98 -25.11 13.35
C PHE A 436 -1.85 -24.64 14.27
N MET A 437 -1.73 -25.22 15.47
CA MET A 437 -0.77 -24.77 16.48
C MET A 437 -0.84 -23.25 16.76
N GLU A 438 -2.07 -22.72 16.84
CA GLU A 438 -2.38 -21.29 17.03
C GLU A 438 -1.88 -20.35 15.91
N ALA A 439 -1.54 -20.90 14.74
CA ALA A 439 -1.14 -20.14 13.55
C ALA A 439 -2.15 -20.38 12.42
N GLU A 440 -2.51 -19.32 11.72
CA GLU A 440 -3.44 -19.38 10.58
C GLU A 440 -2.65 -19.58 9.29
N PHE A 441 -3.01 -20.59 8.50
CA PHE A 441 -2.40 -20.86 7.19
C PHE A 441 -3.45 -20.92 6.09
N ASP A 442 -3.16 -20.24 4.99
CA ASP A 442 -3.89 -20.29 3.74
C ASP A 442 -3.12 -21.20 2.79
N LEU A 443 -3.44 -22.50 2.79
CA LEU A 443 -2.79 -23.50 1.95
C LEU A 443 -3.43 -23.51 0.56
N LEU A 444 -2.78 -22.90 -0.42
CA LEU A 444 -3.25 -22.80 -1.82
C LEU A 444 -2.57 -23.86 -2.70
N LEU A 445 -3.35 -24.69 -3.39
CA LEU A 445 -2.82 -25.78 -4.21
C LEU A 445 -2.27 -25.28 -5.55
N VAL A 446 -1.04 -25.67 -5.88
CA VAL A 446 -0.38 -25.35 -7.16
C VAL A 446 0.13 -26.62 -7.84
N SER A 447 -0.59 -27.09 -8.87
CA SER A 447 -0.28 -28.28 -9.66
C SER A 447 0.46 -27.92 -10.95
N LEU A 448 1.69 -28.41 -11.12
CA LEU A 448 2.58 -28.06 -12.23
C LEU A 448 3.00 -29.28 -13.06
N PRO A 449 3.16 -29.17 -14.40
CA PRO A 449 3.84 -30.18 -15.21
C PRO A 449 5.21 -30.55 -14.64
N LYS A 450 5.66 -31.79 -14.88
CA LYS A 450 6.86 -32.36 -14.24
C LYS A 450 8.12 -31.49 -14.42
N ASN A 451 8.32 -30.90 -15.60
CA ASN A 451 9.52 -30.09 -15.85
C ASN A 451 9.41 -28.70 -15.20
N SER A 452 8.26 -28.03 -15.33
CA SER A 452 7.96 -26.78 -14.60
C SER A 452 8.16 -26.95 -13.08
N PHE A 453 7.63 -28.03 -12.51
CA PHE A 453 7.83 -28.42 -11.11
C PHE A 453 9.33 -28.58 -10.78
N ASN A 454 10.07 -29.36 -11.57
CA ASN A 454 11.50 -29.59 -11.37
C ASN A 454 12.34 -28.31 -11.43
N LYS A 455 11.99 -27.33 -12.29
CA LYS A 455 12.66 -26.02 -12.34
C LYS A 455 12.48 -25.23 -11.04
N LEU A 456 11.28 -25.28 -10.47
CA LEU A 456 10.93 -24.56 -9.24
C LEU A 456 11.53 -25.21 -7.98
N ILE A 457 11.51 -26.54 -7.87
CA ILE A 457 11.98 -27.25 -6.67
C ILE A 457 13.48 -27.57 -6.63
N ALA A 458 14.25 -27.14 -7.65
CA ALA A 458 15.70 -27.31 -7.70
C ALA A 458 16.45 -26.67 -6.53
N PHE A 459 15.81 -25.73 -5.82
CA PHE A 459 16.35 -25.07 -4.63
C PHE A 459 15.35 -25.12 -3.47
N ASN A 460 15.86 -25.03 -2.24
CA ASN A 460 14.98 -25.04 -1.06
C ASN A 460 14.09 -23.80 -0.97
N GLU A 461 14.62 -22.65 -1.39
CA GLU A 461 13.90 -21.40 -1.63
C GLU A 461 14.25 -20.97 -3.07
N PRO A 462 13.30 -20.94 -4.01
CA PRO A 462 13.58 -20.63 -5.40
C PRO A 462 13.87 -19.14 -5.60
N LYS A 463 14.95 -18.83 -6.33
CA LYS A 463 15.23 -17.49 -6.85
C LYS A 463 14.22 -17.10 -7.93
N ILE A 464 14.08 -15.80 -8.19
CA ILE A 464 13.15 -15.26 -9.20
C ILE A 464 13.31 -15.95 -10.55
N GLU A 465 14.54 -16.11 -11.07
CA GLU A 465 14.77 -16.69 -12.40
C GLU A 465 14.27 -18.14 -12.52
N LYS A 466 14.20 -18.88 -11.39
CA LYS A 466 13.67 -20.25 -11.34
C LYS A 466 12.15 -20.28 -11.28
N VAL A 467 11.51 -19.26 -10.69
CA VAL A 467 10.06 -19.07 -10.80
C VAL A 467 9.68 -18.67 -12.22
N ASP A 468 10.46 -17.80 -12.88
CA ASP A 468 10.27 -17.40 -14.28
C ASP A 468 10.40 -18.60 -15.23
N GLU A 469 11.45 -19.41 -15.07
CA GLU A 469 11.61 -20.66 -15.81
C GLU A 469 10.43 -21.61 -15.58
N ALA A 470 9.96 -21.77 -14.34
CA ALA A 470 8.82 -22.63 -14.04
C ALA A 470 7.50 -22.14 -14.67
N ILE A 471 7.23 -20.84 -14.63
CA ILE A 471 6.06 -20.20 -15.26
C ILE A 471 6.13 -20.36 -16.78
N ALA A 472 7.26 -20.04 -17.41
CA ALA A 472 7.44 -20.17 -18.86
C ALA A 472 7.29 -21.63 -19.32
N THR A 473 7.95 -22.58 -18.64
CA THR A 473 7.83 -24.01 -18.95
C THR A 473 6.39 -24.52 -18.77
N TYR A 474 5.66 -24.09 -17.73
CA TYR A 474 4.25 -24.48 -17.55
C TYR A 474 3.40 -24.13 -18.78
N ILE A 475 3.64 -22.95 -19.37
CA ILE A 475 2.84 -22.42 -20.47
C ILE A 475 3.16 -23.17 -21.77
N LEU A 476 4.44 -23.41 -22.04
CA LEU A 476 4.89 -24.15 -23.23
C LEU A 476 4.46 -25.62 -23.23
N GLU A 477 4.34 -26.25 -22.05
CA GLU A 477 3.99 -27.67 -21.91
C GLU A 477 2.48 -27.96 -21.92
N ARG A 478 1.63 -26.94 -22.03
CA ARG A 478 0.17 -27.10 -21.94
C ARG A 478 -0.47 -27.22 -23.32
N ILE A 479 -1.45 -28.11 -23.44
CA ILE A 479 -2.38 -28.15 -24.58
C ILE A 479 -3.11 -26.79 -24.67
N GLY A 480 -3.00 -26.12 -25.81
CA GLY A 480 -3.47 -24.74 -26.03
C GLY A 480 -2.44 -23.64 -25.69
N GLY A 481 -1.25 -24.01 -25.22
CA GLY A 481 -0.11 -23.11 -25.01
C GLY A 481 -0.45 -21.84 -24.21
N ILE A 482 0.01 -20.71 -24.75
CA ILE A 482 -0.16 -19.37 -24.15
C ILE A 482 -1.65 -18.96 -24.09
N GLU A 483 -2.47 -19.43 -25.02
CA GLU A 483 -3.89 -19.07 -25.16
C GLU A 483 -4.83 -19.81 -24.20
N ALA A 484 -4.31 -20.75 -23.40
CA ALA A 484 -5.11 -21.60 -22.52
C ALA A 484 -5.89 -20.79 -21.45
N LYS A 485 -7.20 -20.61 -21.67
CA LYS A 485 -8.16 -19.90 -20.78
C LYS A 485 -8.05 -20.29 -19.29
N ASN A 486 -7.61 -21.51 -18.99
CA ASN A 486 -7.50 -22.08 -17.65
C ASN A 486 -6.11 -21.96 -17.00
N ASN A 487 -5.31 -20.95 -17.32
CA ASN A 487 -3.99 -20.63 -16.71
C ASN A 487 -4.04 -20.22 -15.22
N GLY A 488 -5.05 -20.68 -14.46
CA GLY A 488 -5.27 -20.34 -13.05
C GLY A 488 -4.08 -20.67 -12.14
N GLN A 489 -3.40 -21.79 -12.37
CA GLN A 489 -2.28 -22.29 -11.55
C GLN A 489 -1.03 -21.40 -11.60
N LEU A 490 -0.93 -20.46 -12.56
CA LEU A 490 0.20 -19.53 -12.69
C LEU A 490 0.12 -18.32 -11.76
N TRP A 491 -1.09 -17.84 -11.46
CA TRP A 491 -1.27 -16.59 -10.72
C TRP A 491 -0.73 -16.65 -9.27
N PRO A 492 -0.81 -17.77 -8.53
CA PRO A 492 -0.11 -17.91 -7.25
C PRO A 492 1.40 -17.76 -7.38
N LEU A 493 2.00 -18.35 -8.42
CA LEU A 493 3.44 -18.24 -8.67
C LEU A 493 3.85 -16.81 -9.04
N SER A 494 3.04 -16.09 -9.84
CA SER A 494 3.23 -14.65 -10.10
C SER A 494 3.18 -13.85 -8.79
N GLY A 495 2.19 -14.09 -7.93
CA GLY A 495 2.08 -13.44 -6.62
C GLY A 495 3.27 -13.73 -5.68
N TYR A 496 3.73 -14.98 -5.64
CA TYR A 496 4.93 -15.37 -4.90
C TYR A 496 6.21 -14.71 -5.46
N ARG A 497 6.39 -14.73 -6.78
CA ARG A 497 7.49 -14.03 -7.46
C ARG A 497 7.48 -12.54 -7.20
N ALA A 498 6.32 -11.90 -7.23
CA ALA A 498 6.21 -10.47 -6.95
C ALA A 498 6.67 -10.14 -5.52
N ASN A 499 6.30 -10.97 -4.54
CA ASN A 499 6.79 -10.81 -3.16
C ASN A 499 8.31 -11.08 -3.04
N LEU A 500 8.88 -12.03 -3.80
CA LEU A 500 10.34 -12.17 -3.91
C LEU A 500 10.99 -10.91 -4.50
N ARG A 501 10.41 -10.32 -5.55
CA ARG A 501 10.96 -9.10 -6.17
C ARG A 501 10.92 -7.90 -5.21
N LEU A 502 9.81 -7.70 -4.51
CA LEU A 502 9.70 -6.70 -3.43
C LEU A 502 10.67 -7.00 -2.26
N TYR A 503 10.98 -8.28 -2.01
CA TYR A 503 12.00 -8.65 -1.04
C TYR A 503 13.39 -8.22 -1.53
N GLU A 504 13.83 -8.63 -2.72
CA GLU A 504 15.15 -8.29 -3.27
C GLU A 504 15.37 -6.78 -3.43
N SER A 505 14.42 -6.06 -4.03
CA SER A 505 14.50 -4.60 -4.25
C SER A 505 14.67 -3.77 -2.99
N THR A 506 14.35 -4.34 -1.82
CA THR A 506 14.33 -3.63 -0.53
C THR A 506 15.45 -4.09 0.42
N VAL A 507 16.39 -4.94 -0.01
CA VAL A 507 17.44 -5.52 0.86
C VAL A 507 18.22 -4.46 1.66
N ASN A 508 18.61 -3.35 1.02
CA ASN A 508 19.36 -2.24 1.63
C ASN A 508 18.53 -1.37 2.58
N SER A 509 17.21 -1.55 2.64
CA SER A 509 16.29 -0.73 3.45
C SER A 509 15.22 -1.58 4.14
N ARG A 510 15.49 -2.87 4.39
CA ARG A 510 14.52 -3.87 4.89
C ARG A 510 13.76 -3.43 6.14
N LYS A 511 14.45 -2.84 7.12
CA LYS A 511 13.84 -2.36 8.38
C LYS A 511 12.87 -1.21 8.10
N THR A 512 13.31 -0.21 7.35
CA THR A 512 12.47 0.93 6.92
C THR A 512 11.25 0.46 6.12
N PHE A 513 11.42 -0.47 5.18
CA PHE A 513 10.31 -1.08 4.43
C PHE A 513 9.32 -1.82 5.30
N THR A 514 9.81 -2.66 6.22
CA THR A 514 8.98 -3.40 7.16
C THR A 514 8.11 -2.45 7.98
N MET A 515 8.75 -1.46 8.61
CA MET A 515 8.10 -0.50 9.49
C MET A 515 7.10 0.39 8.71
N LEU A 516 7.47 0.89 7.53
CA LEU A 516 6.59 1.69 6.67
C LEU A 516 5.38 0.87 6.19
N LEU A 517 5.60 -0.37 5.72
CA LEU A 517 4.54 -1.27 5.25
C LEU A 517 3.58 -1.65 6.38
N GLN A 518 4.10 -1.96 7.58
CA GLN A 518 3.27 -2.22 8.76
C GLN A 518 2.46 -0.98 9.16
N THR A 519 3.07 0.21 9.11
CA THR A 519 2.38 1.48 9.42
C THR A 519 1.20 1.70 8.46
N ILE A 520 1.43 1.61 7.15
CA ILE A 520 0.39 1.83 6.14
C ILE A 520 -0.67 0.71 6.19
N LYS A 521 -0.29 -0.55 6.44
CA LYS A 521 -1.23 -1.67 6.64
C LYS A 521 -2.11 -1.47 7.87
N PHE A 522 -1.58 -0.91 8.96
CA PHE A 522 -2.37 -0.59 10.17
C PHE A 522 -3.29 0.61 9.93
N TRP A 523 -2.76 1.68 9.34
CA TRP A 523 -3.51 2.89 8.98
C TRP A 523 -4.68 2.60 8.03
N THR A 524 -4.44 1.91 6.91
CA THR A 524 -5.51 1.55 5.93
C THR A 524 -6.62 0.69 6.54
N LYS A 525 -6.29 -0.20 7.48
CA LYS A 525 -7.29 -0.98 8.23
C LYS A 525 -8.16 -0.09 9.10
N ASN A 526 -7.56 0.78 9.92
CA ASN A 526 -8.28 1.67 10.84
C ASN A 526 -9.06 2.78 10.11
N HIS A 527 -8.63 3.15 8.91
CA HIS A 527 -9.32 4.11 8.06
C HIS A 527 -10.43 3.47 7.19
N TYR A 528 -10.66 2.16 7.30
CA TYR A 528 -11.69 1.37 6.61
C TYR A 528 -11.50 1.26 5.08
N ILE A 529 -10.25 1.36 4.62
CA ILE A 529 -9.86 1.32 3.20
C ILE A 529 -8.89 0.17 2.89
N TYR A 530 -9.04 -0.95 3.61
CA TYR A 530 -8.33 -2.20 3.39
C TYR A 530 -9.30 -3.33 3.02
N GLY A 531 -9.15 -3.91 1.84
CA GLY A 531 -9.89 -5.10 1.41
C GLY A 531 -10.29 -5.07 -0.07
N SER A 532 -9.58 -5.83 -0.91
CA SER A 532 -9.86 -5.93 -2.36
C SER A 532 -11.29 -6.41 -2.68
N LYS A 533 -11.89 -7.28 -1.85
CA LYS A 533 -13.28 -7.73 -2.02
C LYS A 533 -14.33 -6.61 -1.91
N PHE A 534 -13.95 -5.46 -1.33
CA PHE A 534 -14.78 -4.27 -1.19
C PHE A 534 -14.37 -3.15 -2.16
N GLY A 535 -13.45 -3.43 -3.10
CA GLY A 535 -12.89 -2.43 -4.01
C GLY A 535 -11.80 -1.53 -3.41
N PHE A 536 -11.24 -1.89 -2.25
CA PHE A 536 -10.15 -1.15 -1.62
C PHE A 536 -8.78 -1.82 -1.80
N LEU A 537 -7.72 -1.19 -1.28
CA LEU A 537 -6.35 -1.70 -1.37
C LEU A 537 -6.19 -3.04 -0.64
N ASN A 538 -5.31 -3.90 -1.12
CA ASN A 538 -4.91 -5.15 -0.47
C ASN A 538 -3.42 -5.10 -0.05
N GLY A 539 -2.97 -6.13 0.69
CA GLY A 539 -1.58 -6.22 1.14
C GLY A 539 -0.55 -6.11 0.00
N SER A 540 -0.83 -6.72 -1.15
CA SER A 540 0.03 -6.65 -2.34
C SER A 540 0.15 -5.23 -2.89
N ALA A 541 -0.97 -4.56 -3.14
CA ALA A 541 -1.01 -3.18 -3.63
C ALA A 541 -0.26 -2.23 -2.68
N ILE A 542 -0.51 -2.32 -1.38
CA ILE A 542 0.17 -1.50 -0.37
C ILE A 542 1.68 -1.80 -0.36
N ALA A 543 2.10 -3.07 -0.46
CA ALA A 543 3.52 -3.43 -0.50
C ALA A 543 4.24 -2.90 -1.74
N ILE A 544 3.58 -2.90 -2.91
CA ILE A 544 4.11 -2.33 -4.17
C ILE A 544 4.27 -0.81 -4.04
N LEU A 545 3.21 -0.10 -3.65
CA LEU A 545 3.23 1.34 -3.42
C LEU A 545 4.32 1.73 -2.41
N THR A 546 4.42 0.98 -1.30
CA THR A 546 5.45 1.18 -0.26
C THR A 546 6.86 0.98 -0.80
N CYS A 547 7.09 -0.09 -1.57
CA CYS A 547 8.39 -0.37 -2.16
C CYS A 547 8.80 0.70 -3.18
N LYS A 548 7.87 1.19 -4.01
CA LYS A 548 8.14 2.25 -4.99
C LYS A 548 8.63 3.53 -4.31
N ILE A 549 7.97 3.96 -3.24
CA ILE A 549 8.38 5.13 -2.44
C ILE A 549 9.78 4.97 -1.85
N ILE A 550 10.17 3.77 -1.39
CA ILE A 550 11.52 3.53 -0.86
C ILE A 550 12.60 3.54 -1.96
N LEU A 551 12.25 3.08 -3.16
CA LEU A 551 13.15 3.12 -4.32
C LEU A 551 13.34 4.56 -4.83
N ASP A 552 12.29 5.37 -4.79
CA ASP A 552 12.33 6.78 -5.21
C ASP A 552 13.05 7.67 -4.17
N PHE A 553 12.93 7.35 -2.87
CA PHE A 553 13.50 8.12 -1.77
C PHE A 553 14.41 7.27 -0.86
N PRO A 554 15.52 6.71 -1.37
CA PRO A 554 16.35 5.78 -0.63
C PRO A 554 17.03 6.39 0.60
N ALA A 555 17.20 5.58 1.64
CA ALA A 555 17.88 5.90 2.91
C ALA A 555 17.26 7.02 3.78
N ASN A 556 16.00 7.42 3.53
CA ASN A 556 15.22 8.30 4.40
C ASN A 556 14.54 7.57 5.57
N SER A 557 14.01 8.33 6.51
CA SER A 557 13.24 7.88 7.67
C SER A 557 11.80 7.44 7.32
N VAL A 558 11.13 6.74 8.24
CA VAL A 558 9.73 6.33 8.03
C VAL A 558 8.75 7.52 8.02
N PRO A 559 8.83 8.53 8.91
CA PRO A 559 7.99 9.73 8.84
C PRO A 559 8.06 10.45 7.49
N PHE A 560 9.27 10.70 6.97
CA PHE A 560 9.46 11.32 5.65
C PHE A 560 8.84 10.47 4.53
N LEU A 561 9.04 9.15 4.56
CA LEU A 561 8.51 8.24 3.55
C LEU A 561 6.98 8.10 3.64
N LEU A 562 6.38 8.17 4.83
CA LEU A 562 4.91 8.27 5.00
C LEU A 562 4.38 9.53 4.32
N LYS A 563 4.97 10.69 4.61
CA LYS A 563 4.59 11.95 3.96
C LYS A 563 4.66 11.84 2.44
N LYS A 564 5.76 11.31 1.90
CA LYS A 564 5.92 11.10 0.45
C LYS A 564 4.92 10.10 -0.13
N PHE A 565 4.59 9.04 0.58
CA PHE A 565 3.57 8.08 0.16
C PHE A 565 2.21 8.76 -0.05
N PHE A 566 1.71 9.51 0.94
CA PHE A 566 0.39 10.16 0.83
C PHE A 566 0.39 11.34 -0.14
N ASP A 567 1.41 12.19 -0.10
CA ASP A 567 1.58 13.36 -0.99
C ASP A 567 1.60 12.94 -2.47
N ILE A 568 2.34 11.88 -2.80
CA ILE A 568 2.44 11.38 -4.18
C ILE A 568 1.16 10.68 -4.61
N TYR A 569 0.62 9.74 -3.83
CA TYR A 569 -0.52 8.92 -4.29
C TYR A 569 -1.88 9.62 -4.21
N SER A 570 -2.01 10.69 -3.42
CA SER A 570 -3.19 11.59 -3.46
C SER A 570 -3.24 12.45 -4.73
N LYS A 571 -2.07 12.82 -5.27
CA LYS A 571 -1.90 13.69 -6.46
C LYS A 571 -1.54 12.93 -7.73
N TRP A 572 -1.40 11.61 -7.66
CA TRP A 572 -1.02 10.76 -8.79
C TRP A 572 -2.05 10.82 -9.93
N GLU A 573 -1.57 10.78 -11.16
CA GLU A 573 -2.34 10.90 -12.40
C GLU A 573 -3.11 9.60 -12.73
N TRP A 574 -3.91 9.09 -11.79
CA TRP A 574 -4.74 7.91 -11.95
C TRP A 574 -5.62 8.02 -13.22
N PRO A 575 -5.69 6.98 -14.09
CA PRO A 575 -5.28 5.58 -13.87
C PRO A 575 -3.86 5.23 -14.38
N LYS A 576 -2.93 6.19 -14.52
CA LYS A 576 -1.53 5.92 -14.87
C LYS A 576 -0.95 4.82 -13.94
N PRO A 577 -0.34 3.75 -14.48
CA PRO A 577 0.09 2.63 -13.65
C PRO A 577 1.20 3.03 -12.69
N VAL A 578 1.10 2.58 -11.44
CA VAL A 578 2.25 2.53 -10.53
C VAL A 578 2.91 1.17 -10.69
N GLU A 579 4.18 1.20 -11.10
CA GLU A 579 5.01 0.03 -11.32
C GLU A 579 6.41 0.22 -10.71
N ILE A 580 7.08 -0.89 -10.43
CA ILE A 580 8.48 -0.92 -10.03
C ILE A 580 9.25 -1.46 -11.22
N VAL A 581 10.20 -0.67 -11.74
CA VAL A 581 10.94 -1.00 -12.95
C VAL A 581 11.63 -2.35 -12.80
N GLU A 582 11.20 -3.31 -13.61
CA GLU A 582 11.89 -4.58 -13.79
C GLU A 582 12.89 -4.43 -14.95
N LEU A 583 14.11 -4.95 -14.76
CA LEU A 583 15.01 -5.17 -15.89
C LEU A 583 14.37 -6.26 -16.75
N ALA A 584 13.68 -5.86 -17.81
CA ALA A 584 12.87 -6.74 -18.64
C ALA A 584 13.72 -7.88 -19.21
N ASN A 585 13.57 -9.08 -18.63
CA ASN A 585 14.26 -10.26 -19.11
C ASN A 585 13.66 -10.69 -20.45
N LYS A 586 14.36 -10.36 -21.54
CA LYS A 586 13.91 -10.59 -22.92
C LYS A 586 13.66 -12.07 -23.26
N LYS A 587 14.16 -13.01 -22.45
CA LYS A 587 14.08 -14.47 -22.62
C LYS A 587 12.66 -15.01 -22.81
N TYR A 588 11.62 -14.31 -22.36
CA TYR A 588 10.22 -14.75 -22.42
C TYR A 588 9.28 -13.76 -23.10
N ASN A 589 9.79 -12.86 -23.96
CA ASN A 589 9.01 -11.76 -24.55
C ASN A 589 7.68 -12.18 -25.19
N GLU A 590 7.66 -13.24 -26.00
CA GLU A 590 6.43 -13.75 -26.64
C GLU A 590 5.36 -14.15 -25.62
N ILE A 591 5.78 -14.79 -24.53
CA ILE A 591 4.88 -15.22 -23.45
C ILE A 591 4.43 -14.00 -22.62
N ARG A 592 5.32 -13.03 -22.40
CA ARG A 592 4.99 -11.75 -21.74
C ARG A 592 3.93 -10.98 -22.54
N LEU A 593 4.08 -10.84 -23.86
CA LEU A 593 3.14 -10.11 -24.71
C LEU A 593 1.68 -10.58 -24.57
N VAL A 594 1.46 -11.85 -24.25
CA VAL A 594 0.11 -12.39 -24.06
C VAL A 594 -0.33 -12.44 -22.59
N LEU A 595 0.58 -12.69 -21.63
CA LEU A 595 0.19 -12.82 -20.22
C LEU A 595 0.31 -11.55 -19.39
N ASP A 596 1.25 -10.66 -19.70
CA ASP A 596 1.42 -9.40 -18.99
C ASP A 596 0.17 -8.52 -19.12
N TRP A 597 0.04 -7.60 -18.18
CA TRP A 597 -1.04 -6.65 -18.14
C TRP A 597 -0.88 -5.55 -19.20
N PHE A 598 -1.97 -5.25 -19.89
CA PHE A 598 -2.10 -4.10 -20.77
C PHE A 598 -3.44 -3.42 -20.47
N GLY A 599 -3.45 -2.08 -20.38
CA GLY A 599 -4.66 -1.33 -20.02
C GLY A 599 -5.84 -1.59 -20.95
N THR A 600 -5.60 -1.63 -22.26
CA THR A 600 -6.60 -1.97 -23.28
C THR A 600 -7.22 -3.36 -23.05
N LYS A 601 -6.40 -4.35 -22.67
CA LYS A 601 -6.82 -5.73 -22.40
C LYS A 601 -7.66 -5.84 -21.14
N GLU A 602 -7.29 -5.17 -20.03
CA GLU A 602 -8.14 -5.15 -18.83
C GLU A 602 -9.46 -4.42 -19.11
N VAL A 603 -9.42 -3.27 -19.78
CA VAL A 603 -10.63 -2.53 -20.18
C VAL A 603 -11.55 -3.43 -21.01
N TYR A 604 -11.03 -4.11 -22.03
CA TYR A 604 -11.80 -5.04 -22.86
C TYR A 604 -12.43 -6.18 -22.03
N HIS A 605 -11.68 -6.82 -21.12
CA HIS A 605 -12.24 -7.85 -20.23
C HIS A 605 -13.30 -7.31 -19.26
N ARG A 606 -13.17 -6.07 -18.77
CA ARG A 606 -14.20 -5.41 -17.95
C ARG A 606 -15.49 -5.16 -18.75
N HIS A 607 -15.38 -4.83 -20.04
CA HIS A 607 -16.54 -4.66 -20.92
C HIS A 607 -17.25 -6.00 -21.17
N LEU A 608 -16.51 -7.06 -21.54
CA LEU A 608 -17.09 -8.38 -21.82
C LEU A 608 -17.83 -9.01 -20.62
N ASN A 609 -17.35 -8.76 -19.40
CA ASN A 609 -17.96 -9.31 -18.19
C ASN A 609 -19.23 -8.57 -17.74
N GLN A 610 -19.56 -7.43 -18.35
CA GLN A 610 -20.81 -6.73 -18.13
C GLN A 610 -21.89 -7.28 -19.06
N PHE A 611 -22.66 -8.26 -18.60
CA PHE A 611 -23.94 -8.58 -19.24
C PHE A 611 -24.78 -7.31 -19.33
N HIS A 612 -25.38 -7.04 -20.50
CA HIS A 612 -26.30 -5.92 -20.75
C HIS A 612 -25.69 -4.51 -20.87
N VAL A 613 -24.42 -4.35 -21.30
CA VAL A 613 -23.85 -3.03 -21.69
C VAL A 613 -24.78 -2.26 -22.64
N ASP A 614 -25.35 -2.94 -23.64
CA ASP A 614 -26.23 -2.36 -24.66
C ASP A 614 -27.56 -1.81 -24.08
N LEU A 615 -27.99 -2.32 -22.93
CA LEU A 615 -29.20 -1.86 -22.23
C LEU A 615 -28.88 -0.77 -21.20
N TYR A 616 -27.66 -0.77 -20.64
CA TYR A 616 -27.25 0.10 -19.55
C TYR A 616 -25.89 0.78 -19.82
N PRO A 617 -25.84 1.79 -20.71
CA PRO A 617 -24.58 2.45 -21.11
C PRO A 617 -23.78 3.07 -19.96
N TRP A 618 -24.42 3.41 -18.81
CA TRP A 618 -23.71 3.91 -17.64
C TRP A 618 -22.79 2.88 -16.97
N LEU A 619 -22.96 1.58 -17.23
CA LEU A 619 -22.04 0.54 -16.76
C LEU A 619 -20.65 0.68 -17.40
N LEU A 620 -20.55 1.26 -18.61
CA LEU A 620 -19.30 1.63 -19.25
C LEU A 620 -18.50 2.62 -18.40
N GLU A 621 -19.15 3.56 -17.73
CA GLU A 621 -18.47 4.51 -16.84
C GLU A 621 -17.82 3.80 -15.64
N HIS A 622 -18.48 2.75 -15.15
CA HIS A 622 -18.01 1.91 -14.04
C HIS A 622 -16.96 0.87 -14.50
N SER A 623 -16.84 0.60 -15.81
CA SER A 623 -15.81 -0.26 -16.40
C SER A 623 -14.43 0.41 -16.50
N LYS A 624 -14.37 1.75 -16.41
CA LYS A 624 -13.13 2.52 -16.52
C LYS A 624 -12.10 2.11 -15.45
N LEU A 625 -10.84 2.00 -15.85
CA LEU A 625 -9.73 1.86 -14.90
C LEU A 625 -9.71 3.05 -13.94
N GLN A 626 -9.52 2.78 -12.66
CA GLN A 626 -9.50 3.79 -11.60
C GLN A 626 -8.08 3.90 -11.03
N TRP A 627 -7.69 2.94 -10.19
CA TRP A 627 -6.34 2.83 -9.66
C TRP A 627 -5.67 1.60 -10.27
N VAL A 628 -4.44 1.74 -10.76
CA VAL A 628 -3.68 0.68 -11.41
C VAL A 628 -2.34 0.52 -10.71
N VAL A 629 -2.20 -0.54 -9.92
CA VAL A 629 -0.96 -0.87 -9.21
C VAL A 629 -0.47 -2.23 -9.69
N LEU A 630 0.59 -2.22 -10.50
CA LEU A 630 1.11 -3.42 -11.16
C LEU A 630 2.06 -4.19 -10.24
N ASN A 631 1.85 -5.50 -10.09
CA ASN A 631 2.83 -6.32 -9.37
C ASN A 631 4.15 -6.42 -10.16
N PRO A 632 5.31 -6.30 -9.50
CA PRO A 632 6.58 -6.42 -10.18
C PRO A 632 6.87 -7.88 -10.54
N GLY A 633 6.85 -8.19 -11.82
CA GLY A 633 7.26 -9.51 -12.31
C GLY A 633 6.48 -10.03 -13.49
N PHE A 634 6.86 -11.21 -13.96
CA PHE A 634 6.20 -11.96 -15.02
C PHE A 634 5.29 -13.07 -14.44
N PRO A 635 4.03 -13.19 -14.90
CA PRO A 635 3.29 -12.16 -15.63
C PRO A 635 2.86 -10.97 -14.75
N THR A 636 2.87 -9.75 -15.32
CA THR A 636 2.38 -8.55 -14.63
C THR A 636 0.84 -8.53 -14.57
N GLN A 637 0.30 -7.97 -13.49
CA GLN A 637 -1.13 -7.91 -13.19
C GLN A 637 -1.46 -6.65 -12.39
N ASN A 638 -2.63 -6.07 -12.66
CA ASN A 638 -3.20 -5.01 -11.83
C ASN A 638 -3.73 -5.58 -10.50
N THR A 639 -3.07 -5.25 -9.39
CA THR A 639 -3.46 -5.70 -8.04
C THR A 639 -4.66 -4.95 -7.47
N THR A 640 -5.04 -3.82 -8.07
CA THR A 640 -6.17 -2.96 -7.69
C THR A 640 -7.34 -3.04 -8.67
N PHE A 641 -7.47 -4.15 -9.40
CA PHE A 641 -8.54 -4.36 -10.41
C PHE A 641 -9.98 -4.18 -9.86
N ASN A 642 -10.23 -4.45 -8.57
CA ASN A 642 -11.55 -4.24 -7.96
C ASN A 642 -11.87 -2.78 -7.60
N VAL A 643 -10.92 -1.84 -7.69
CA VAL A 643 -11.16 -0.43 -7.38
C VAL A 643 -12.15 0.16 -8.40
N ASN A 644 -13.28 0.63 -7.88
CA ASN A 644 -14.33 1.34 -8.60
C ASN A 644 -14.31 2.85 -8.30
N LYS A 645 -15.12 3.63 -9.03
CA LYS A 645 -15.18 5.10 -8.95
C LYS A 645 -15.38 5.61 -7.52
N SER A 646 -16.31 5.03 -6.77
CA SER A 646 -16.60 5.44 -5.39
C SER A 646 -15.44 5.13 -4.45
N THR A 647 -14.87 3.93 -4.53
CA THR A 647 -13.73 3.53 -3.70
C THR A 647 -12.45 4.30 -4.03
N ALA A 648 -12.25 4.69 -5.30
CA ALA A 648 -11.13 5.50 -5.74
C ALA A 648 -11.18 6.92 -5.15
N GLU A 649 -12.36 7.52 -5.10
CA GLU A 649 -12.56 8.85 -4.50
C GLU A 649 -12.34 8.81 -2.99
N ILE A 650 -12.87 7.78 -2.30
CA ILE A 650 -12.61 7.57 -0.87
C ILE A 650 -11.10 7.41 -0.59
N LEU A 651 -10.40 6.59 -1.37
CA LEU A 651 -8.94 6.43 -1.24
C LEU A 651 -8.20 7.76 -1.42
N LYS A 652 -8.58 8.55 -2.42
CA LYS A 652 -7.98 9.86 -2.69
C LYS A 652 -8.20 10.84 -1.54
N LEU A 653 -9.43 10.93 -1.02
CA LEU A 653 -9.78 11.82 0.09
C LEU A 653 -9.07 11.43 1.40
N GLU A 654 -9.01 10.14 1.73
CA GLU A 654 -8.27 9.67 2.92
C GLU A 654 -6.76 9.93 2.80
N PHE A 655 -6.19 9.83 1.58
CA PHE A 655 -4.78 10.13 1.35
C PHE A 655 -4.49 11.64 1.41
N LEU A 656 -5.44 12.49 0.99
CA LEU A 656 -5.35 13.95 1.17
C LEU A 656 -5.39 14.33 2.65
N GLU A 657 -6.39 13.85 3.42
CA GLU A 657 -6.49 14.11 4.87
C GLU A 657 -5.25 13.60 5.63
N ALA A 658 -4.68 12.46 5.22
CA ALA A 658 -3.43 11.96 5.78
C ALA A 658 -2.24 12.87 5.49
N THR A 659 -2.16 13.44 4.28
CA THR A 659 -1.10 14.38 3.87
C THR A 659 -1.19 15.69 4.65
N GLU A 660 -2.40 16.24 4.78
CA GLU A 660 -2.66 17.50 5.51
C GLU A 660 -2.20 17.40 6.98
N LYS A 661 -2.59 16.34 7.70
CA LYS A 661 -2.17 16.12 9.10
C LYS A 661 -0.66 15.92 9.27
N LEU A 662 0.01 15.34 8.28
CA LEU A 662 1.48 15.21 8.30
C LEU A 662 2.18 16.55 8.05
N ILE A 663 1.54 17.47 7.31
CA ILE A 663 2.03 18.86 7.14
C ILE A 663 1.73 19.70 8.40
N GLU A 664 0.59 19.50 9.07
CA GLU A 664 0.28 20.14 10.35
C GLU A 664 1.31 19.78 11.44
N LEU A 665 1.83 18.54 11.44
CA LEU A 665 2.91 18.15 12.35
C LEU A 665 4.20 18.96 12.13
N GLU A 666 4.50 19.32 10.87
CA GLU A 666 5.68 20.10 10.51
C GLU A 666 5.57 21.58 10.90
N THR A 667 4.37 22.16 10.97
CA THR A 667 4.22 23.56 11.39
C THR A 667 4.37 23.74 12.91
N ILE A 668 4.18 22.67 13.69
CA ILE A 668 4.33 22.64 15.16
C ILE A 668 5.81 22.44 15.59
N HIS A 669 6.73 22.20 14.63
CA HIS A 669 8.11 21.71 14.82
C HIS A 669 9.07 22.46 15.77
N THR A 670 8.74 23.61 16.37
CA THR A 670 9.74 24.41 17.11
C THR A 670 10.34 23.67 18.32
N LYS A 671 9.58 22.79 19.02
CA LYS A 671 10.10 21.83 20.03
C LYS A 671 9.25 20.56 20.12
N MET A 672 9.45 19.58 19.22
CA MET A 672 8.79 18.27 19.34
C MET A 672 9.29 17.52 20.58
N SER A 673 8.38 16.97 21.39
CA SER A 673 8.72 16.06 22.50
C SER A 673 8.31 14.62 22.17
N PRO A 674 8.96 13.59 22.76
CA PRO A 674 8.58 12.18 22.53
C PRO A 674 7.13 11.86 22.92
N SER A 675 6.57 12.50 23.94
CA SER A 675 5.17 12.32 24.33
C SER A 675 4.21 12.92 23.32
N VAL A 676 4.48 14.13 22.82
CA VAL A 676 3.67 14.77 21.76
C VAL A 676 3.72 13.94 20.48
N ALA A 677 4.91 13.48 20.07
CA ALA A 677 5.06 12.61 18.91
C ALA A 677 4.33 11.26 19.07
N LYS A 678 4.38 10.61 20.25
CA LYS A 678 3.61 9.38 20.51
C LYS A 678 2.11 9.63 20.39
N THR A 679 1.57 10.65 21.05
CA THR A 679 0.14 11.01 20.99
C THR A 679 -0.31 11.37 19.56
N PHE A 680 0.53 12.07 18.78
CA PHE A 680 0.24 12.34 17.37
C PHE A 680 0.11 11.04 16.58
N TRP A 681 1.11 10.15 16.64
CA TRP A 681 1.09 8.90 15.86
C TRP A 681 -0.05 7.97 16.29
N GLU A 682 -0.40 7.90 17.58
CA GLU A 682 -1.56 7.13 18.04
C GLU A 682 -2.86 7.65 17.43
N ASN A 683 -3.10 8.97 17.46
CA ASN A 683 -4.29 9.58 16.88
C ASN A 683 -4.33 9.47 15.35
N TRP A 684 -3.20 9.73 14.68
CA TRP A 684 -3.06 9.63 13.23
C TRP A 684 -3.29 8.20 12.72
N LEU A 685 -2.80 7.19 13.45
CA LEU A 685 -3.01 5.78 13.12
C LEU A 685 -4.43 5.28 13.45
N LYS A 686 -5.09 5.81 14.48
CA LYS A 686 -6.43 5.39 14.91
C LYS A 686 -7.52 5.84 13.95
N GLY A 687 -7.36 7.01 13.34
CA GLY A 687 -8.33 7.57 12.40
C GLY A 687 -9.65 7.99 13.03
N LYS A 688 -10.62 8.33 12.17
CA LYS A 688 -12.00 8.65 12.55
C LYS A 688 -12.85 7.38 12.54
N ASP A 689 -13.70 7.23 13.55
CA ASP A 689 -14.74 6.19 13.62
C ASP A 689 -15.62 6.23 12.36
N PHE A 690 -15.86 5.06 11.74
CA PHE A 690 -16.68 4.91 10.53
C PHE A 690 -18.09 5.50 10.71
N THR A 691 -18.69 5.34 11.89
CA THR A 691 -20.02 5.89 12.22
C THR A 691 -20.08 7.41 12.11
N LYS A 692 -18.93 8.09 12.25
CA LYS A 692 -18.78 9.55 12.16
C LYS A 692 -18.32 10.03 10.78
N LYS A 693 -17.94 9.11 9.87
CA LYS A 693 -17.54 9.43 8.49
C LYS A 693 -18.74 9.60 7.55
N VAL A 694 -19.88 8.96 7.84
CA VAL A 694 -21.04 8.90 6.95
C VAL A 694 -22.32 9.32 7.69
N ARG A 695 -23.21 10.06 7.02
CA ARG A 695 -24.50 10.51 7.61
C ARG A 695 -25.64 9.50 7.48
N ILE A 696 -25.50 8.53 6.57
CA ILE A 696 -26.49 7.51 6.21
C ILE A 696 -25.71 6.22 5.92
N PHE A 697 -26.24 5.07 6.34
CA PHE A 697 -25.66 3.74 6.14
C PHE A 697 -26.60 2.84 5.33
#